data_AF-A0A8C5SKM9-F1
#
_entry.id   AF-A0A8C5SKM9-F1
#
_cell.length_a   1.000
_cell.length_b   1.000
_cell.length_c   1.000
_cell.angle_alpha   90.00
_cell.angle_beta   90.00
_cell.angle_gamma   90.00
#
_symmetry.space_group_name_H-M   'P 1'
#
loop_
_entity.id
_entity.type
_entity.pdbx_description
1 polymer ?
#
loop_
_entity_poly.entity_id
_entity_poly.type
_entity_poly.pdbx_seq_one_letter_code
_entity_poly.pdbx_strand_id
1 'polypeptide(L)'
;MANHFIIFCNENWVFNCIVLYYSKYSQLFLLQYSCEALLCSLWTFKNENMFTYDMWHYLIFLWSYCENVLIIRTQSSKTQFCFVIVANFFLFFYLKGGRHVDYVVDQIVGKLIEVVKKKNKAGVSVKPFQVKNHIWVFINCLIENPSFDSQTKENMTLQPKSFGSKCQLSEKFFKAASNCGIVESILNWVKFKAQTQLNKKCSSVKHSKIKGIPKLDDANDAGGKHSLDCTLILTEGDSAKSLAVSGLGVIGRDRYGVFPLRGKILNVREASHKQIMENAEINNIIKIVGLQYKKSYEDPESLKTLRYGKIMIMTDQDQDGSHIKGLLINFIHHNWPSLLKHGFLEEFITPIVKASKNKQELSFYSIPEFDEWKKHMENHKAWKIKYYKGLGTSTAKEAKEYFADMERHRILFRYAGPEDDAAITLAFSKKKIDDRKEWLTNFMEDRRQRRLHGLPEQFLYGTATKHLTYNDFINKELILFSNSDNERSIPSLVDGFKPGQRKVLYTCFKRNDKREVKVAQLAGSVAEMSAYHHGEQALMMTIVNLAQSFVGSNNVSLLQPIGQFGTRLHGGKDAASPRYIFTMLSPLARLLFPAVDDNLLKFLYDDNQRVEPEWYIPIIPMVLINGAEGIGTGWACKIPNYDTREIVNNVRRMLDGLDPHPMLPNYKNFKGAIQELGQNQYVVSGEIFVVDRNTVEITELPVRTWTQVYKEQVLEPMLNGTEKTPALISDYKEYHTDTTVKFVVKMTEEKLAQAEAAGLHKVFKLQTSLTCNSMVLFDHMGCLKKYETVQDILKEFFDLRLNYYGLRKEWLIGMLGAESTKLNNQARFILEKIHGKIAIENKSKRDLIQMLVQRGYESDPVKAWKEAQEKAAEEEEMQNLNDDNSSSSGSTSGPDFNYILNMSLWCLTKEKVEEIIKQRDTKGKDLGDLKRKSSSDLWKEDLAAFIEELEKVEAQEREDVLAGMTGKPIKGKVGKPKVKKLHLEETMPSPFGRRIVPQITSAMKADASKKLLKKKKGDLDTSAIKLEFDEEFGGTPIEGPGEELLNTSGPVIKTPKPKREKKEPGDGGGGSLVLFWHSVALMMLPDLSNNEPARKQPKRASIIIIELENQSWFFRNGKIPTR
;
A
#
# COMPACT_ATOMS: atom_id res chain seq x y z
N MET A 1 -39.95 64.07 25.25
CA MET A 1 -41.17 64.57 25.93
C MET A 1 -42.09 63.38 26.17
N ALA A 2 -42.83 63.26 27.27
CA ALA A 2 -42.71 63.89 28.58
C ALA A 2 -43.59 63.11 29.57
N ASN A 3 -43.17 63.05 30.84
CA ASN A 3 -44.00 62.85 32.05
C ASN A 3 -44.79 61.51 32.19
N HIS A 4 -45.01 60.94 33.38
CA HIS A 4 -44.57 61.32 34.74
C HIS A 4 -44.12 60.07 35.52
N PHE A 5 -43.02 60.20 36.28
CA PHE A 5 -42.98 59.63 37.63
C PHE A 5 -43.91 60.47 38.51
N ILE A 6 -44.75 59.83 39.32
CA ILE A 6 -45.19 60.39 40.60
C ILE A 6 -44.74 59.42 41.69
N ILE A 7 -44.08 59.97 42.69
CA ILE A 7 -43.49 59.25 43.82
C ILE A 7 -44.49 59.31 44.98
N PHE A 8 -44.60 58.25 45.77
CA PHE A 8 -44.76 58.40 47.20
C PHE A 8 -43.89 57.38 47.95
N CYS A 9 -42.88 57.88 48.66
CA CYS A 9 -42.22 57.13 49.70
C CYS A 9 -43.08 57.22 50.97
N ASN A 10 -43.08 56.15 51.77
CA ASN A 10 -42.77 56.31 53.19
C ASN A 10 -42.30 54.99 53.78
N GLU A 11 -41.41 55.10 54.76
CA GLU A 11 -40.98 54.01 55.64
C GLU A 11 -41.98 53.83 56.80
N ASN A 12 -41.62 53.07 57.84
CA ASN A 12 -42.32 52.95 59.13
C ASN A 12 -43.69 52.21 59.07
N TRP A 13 -43.80 50.95 59.48
CA TRP A 13 -43.51 50.51 60.86
C TRP A 13 -43.22 49.01 61.04
N VAL A 14 -42.76 48.67 62.25
CA VAL A 14 -42.58 47.31 62.79
C VAL A 14 -43.66 47.03 63.84
N PHE A 15 -44.01 45.75 64.02
CA PHE A 15 -44.77 45.09 65.11
C PHE A 15 -46.12 44.44 64.77
N ASN A 16 -46.27 43.24 65.36
CA ASN A 16 -47.49 42.45 65.58
C ASN A 16 -48.20 41.87 64.33
N CYS A 17 -48.81 40.68 64.39
CA CYS A 17 -48.97 39.76 65.54
C CYS A 17 -48.73 38.28 65.13
N ILE A 18 -48.37 37.45 66.11
CA ILE A 18 -48.25 35.99 65.97
C ILE A 18 -49.63 35.34 66.17
N VAL A 19 -49.75 34.06 65.79
CA VAL A 19 -50.84 33.08 66.05
C VAL A 19 -51.88 32.94 64.93
N LEU A 20 -51.71 31.91 64.09
CA LEU A 20 -52.59 30.73 64.08
C LEU A 20 -52.01 29.54 63.28
N TYR A 21 -51.86 28.41 63.99
CA TYR A 21 -51.83 26.99 63.58
C TYR A 21 -51.19 26.47 62.25
N TYR A 22 -50.41 25.41 62.42
CA TYR A 22 -49.82 24.55 61.39
C TYR A 22 -50.85 23.85 60.47
N SER A 23 -50.56 23.78 59.16
CA SER A 23 -50.63 22.52 58.41
C SER A 23 -49.71 22.53 57.17
N LYS A 24 -49.28 21.33 56.76
CA LYS A 24 -48.34 20.99 55.66
C LYS A 24 -48.34 21.94 54.44
N TYR A 25 -47.17 22.53 54.10
CA TYR A 25 -46.63 22.68 52.71
C TYR A 25 -45.29 23.46 52.69
N SER A 26 -44.18 22.87 53.15
CA SER A 26 -42.89 23.58 53.31
C SER A 26 -41.86 23.38 52.17
N GLN A 27 -42.16 22.64 51.11
CA GLN A 27 -41.19 22.32 50.04
C GLN A 27 -41.30 23.15 48.76
N LEU A 28 -42.44 23.82 48.51
CA LEU A 28 -42.63 24.63 47.29
C LEU A 28 -41.99 26.03 47.38
N PHE A 29 -42.02 26.65 48.56
CA PHE A 29 -41.55 28.03 48.76
C PHE A 29 -40.04 28.22 48.53
N LEU A 30 -39.23 27.15 48.69
CA LEU A 30 -37.79 27.18 48.49
C LEU A 30 -37.36 27.18 47.01
N LEU A 31 -38.19 26.69 46.08
CA LEU A 31 -37.84 26.68 44.67
C LEU A 31 -37.86 28.09 44.06
N GLN A 32 -38.87 28.89 44.39
CA GLN A 32 -39.10 30.18 43.73
C GLN A 32 -37.96 31.19 43.99
N TYR A 33 -37.52 31.30 45.25
CA TYR A 33 -36.34 32.10 45.64
C TYR A 33 -35.06 31.71 44.87
N SER A 34 -34.90 30.43 44.49
CA SER A 34 -33.68 29.98 43.82
C SER A 34 -33.57 30.46 42.36
N CYS A 35 -34.71 30.61 41.67
CA CYS A 35 -34.74 31.18 40.32
C CYS A 35 -34.60 32.71 40.35
N GLU A 36 -35.28 33.38 41.29
CA GLU A 36 -35.21 34.84 41.44
C GLU A 36 -33.78 35.30 41.82
N ALA A 37 -33.09 34.59 42.72
CA ALA A 37 -31.70 34.88 43.06
C ALA A 37 -30.73 34.72 41.88
N LEU A 38 -30.95 33.74 41.00
CA LEU A 38 -30.13 33.53 39.81
C LEU A 38 -30.34 34.66 38.78
N LEU A 39 -31.59 35.10 38.60
CA LEU A 39 -31.94 36.22 37.72
C LEU A 39 -31.40 37.56 38.25
N CYS A 40 -31.49 37.82 39.56
CA CYS A 40 -30.86 39.00 40.19
C CYS A 40 -29.33 39.00 40.02
N SER A 41 -28.69 37.84 40.12
CA SER A 41 -27.24 37.69 39.90
C SER A 41 -26.85 38.00 38.45
N LEU A 42 -27.63 37.54 37.47
CA LEU A 42 -27.42 37.87 36.05
C LEU A 42 -27.70 39.36 35.75
N TRP A 43 -28.59 39.99 36.51
CA TRP A 43 -28.91 41.41 36.39
C TRP A 43 -27.81 42.32 36.96
N THR A 44 -27.21 41.99 38.12
CA THR A 44 -26.05 42.75 38.64
C THR A 44 -24.84 42.66 37.72
N PHE A 45 -24.52 41.48 37.17
CA PHE A 45 -23.44 41.30 36.18
C PHE A 45 -23.64 42.11 34.88
N LYS A 46 -24.87 42.58 34.57
CA LYS A 46 -25.12 43.47 33.43
C LYS A 46 -24.64 44.91 33.68
N ASN A 47 -24.61 45.36 34.94
CA ASN A 47 -24.26 46.74 35.30
C ASN A 47 -22.74 46.97 35.43
N GLU A 48 -21.93 45.91 35.54
CA GLU A 48 -20.46 45.99 35.65
C GLU A 48 -19.72 46.00 34.28
N ASN A 49 -20.43 46.29 33.17
CA ASN A 49 -19.88 46.45 31.81
C ASN A 49 -19.09 45.25 31.23
N MET A 50 -19.14 44.06 31.84
CA MET A 50 -18.33 42.91 31.40
C MET A 50 -18.89 42.16 30.16
N PHE A 51 -20.10 42.50 29.68
CA PHE A 51 -20.72 41.94 28.48
C PHE A 51 -21.33 43.02 27.58
N THR A 52 -21.02 42.98 26.28
CA THR A 52 -21.69 43.82 25.26
C THR A 52 -23.05 43.22 24.85
N TYR A 53 -23.96 44.07 24.37
CA TYR A 53 -25.35 43.67 24.06
C TYR A 53 -25.44 42.51 23.05
N ASP A 54 -24.56 42.44 22.05
CA ASP A 54 -24.54 41.40 21.02
C ASP A 54 -24.37 39.97 21.58
N MET A 55 -23.79 39.81 22.76
CA MET A 55 -23.55 38.47 23.33
C MET A 55 -24.82 37.75 23.79
N TRP A 56 -25.93 38.47 24.01
CA TRP A 56 -27.16 37.85 24.55
C TRP A 56 -27.92 36.98 23.54
N HIS A 57 -27.73 37.18 22.24
CA HIS A 57 -28.49 36.46 21.19
C HIS A 57 -27.98 35.05 20.87
N TYR A 58 -26.92 34.55 21.52
CA TYR A 58 -26.28 33.26 21.21
C TYR A 58 -26.12 32.32 22.42
N LEU A 59 -26.91 32.54 23.48
CA LEU A 59 -26.92 31.72 24.70
C LEU A 59 -27.86 30.50 24.58
N ILE A 60 -27.27 29.32 24.37
CA ILE A 60 -27.98 28.03 24.54
C ILE A 60 -27.75 27.53 25.96
N PHE A 61 -28.83 27.42 26.74
CA PHE A 61 -28.80 26.91 28.11
C PHE A 61 -29.04 25.39 28.13
N LEU A 62 -28.25 24.66 28.93
CA LEU A 62 -28.43 23.23 29.19
C LEU A 62 -28.57 23.01 30.70
N TRP A 63 -29.80 22.83 31.18
CA TRP A 63 -30.11 22.61 32.60
C TRP A 63 -30.37 21.12 32.86
N SER A 64 -29.67 20.51 33.81
CA SER A 64 -29.92 19.15 34.28
C SER A 64 -30.32 19.15 35.76
N TYR A 65 -31.58 18.82 36.03
CA TYR A 65 -32.20 18.92 37.36
C TYR A 65 -31.61 17.97 38.42
N CYS A 66 -30.73 17.05 38.02
CA CYS A 66 -30.05 16.11 38.93
C CYS A 66 -28.57 16.46 39.21
N GLU A 67 -27.96 17.41 38.49
CA GLU A 67 -26.49 17.57 38.46
C GLU A 67 -25.97 18.99 38.82
N ASN A 68 -26.83 20.02 38.93
CA ASN A 68 -26.47 21.39 39.37
C ASN A 68 -25.26 22.06 38.67
N VAL A 69 -24.96 21.64 37.42
CA VAL A 69 -23.92 22.22 36.56
C VAL A 69 -24.57 22.83 35.33
N LEU A 70 -24.20 24.08 35.02
CA LEU A 70 -24.55 24.78 33.78
C LEU A 70 -23.28 25.04 32.97
N ILE A 71 -23.38 24.92 31.64
CA ILE A 71 -22.32 25.28 30.69
C ILE A 71 -22.87 26.32 29.73
N ILE A 72 -22.06 27.34 29.42
CA ILE A 72 -22.36 28.41 28.46
C ILE A 72 -21.35 28.39 27.32
N ARG A 73 -21.82 28.71 26.11
CA ARG A 73 -20.99 28.89 24.90
C ARG A 73 -20.70 30.37 24.70
N THR A 74 -19.50 30.69 24.22
CA THR A 74 -19.20 31.99 23.59
C THR A 74 -18.56 31.77 22.21
N GLN A 75 -18.48 32.82 21.40
CA GLN A 75 -17.94 32.76 20.02
C GLN A 75 -16.72 33.69 19.81
N SER A 76 -16.22 34.30 20.89
CA SER A 76 -15.06 35.22 20.87
C SER A 76 -13.75 34.48 21.12
N SER A 77 -12.69 34.90 20.42
CA SER A 77 -11.34 34.33 20.53
C SER A 77 -10.40 35.09 21.48
N LYS A 78 -10.91 36.13 22.19
CA LYS A 78 -10.11 37.05 23.01
C LYS A 78 -10.35 36.99 24.52
N THR A 79 -11.39 36.30 25.00
CA THR A 79 -11.70 36.22 26.44
C THR A 79 -10.87 35.17 27.17
N GLN A 80 -10.38 35.52 28.36
CA GLN A 80 -9.79 34.55 29.29
C GLN A 80 -10.86 33.68 29.97
N PHE A 81 -10.40 32.59 30.55
CA PHE A 81 -11.20 31.66 31.35
C PHE A 81 -11.73 32.34 32.62
N CYS A 82 -13.01 32.19 32.92
CA CYS A 82 -13.69 32.89 34.02
C CYS A 82 -14.68 31.94 34.73
N PHE A 83 -14.90 32.15 36.02
CA PHE A 83 -15.82 31.37 36.86
C PHE A 83 -16.75 32.30 37.66
N VAL A 84 -17.99 31.85 37.88
CA VAL A 84 -18.89 32.39 38.90
C VAL A 84 -19.52 31.20 39.64
N ILE A 85 -19.54 31.27 40.97
CA ILE A 85 -20.05 30.22 41.87
C ILE A 85 -21.00 30.88 42.87
N VAL A 86 -22.12 30.21 43.17
CA VAL A 86 -23.09 30.62 44.20
C VAL A 86 -23.46 29.39 45.03
N ALA A 87 -23.28 29.48 46.34
CA ALA A 87 -23.77 28.55 47.36
C ALA A 87 -24.12 29.34 48.62
N ASN A 88 -25.10 28.89 49.42
CA ASN A 88 -25.85 29.82 50.28
C ASN A 88 -26.14 29.30 51.71
N PHE A 89 -25.63 30.03 52.71
CA PHE A 89 -26.41 30.47 53.89
C PHE A 89 -25.68 31.63 54.62
N PHE A 90 -24.35 31.67 54.49
CA PHE A 90 -23.59 32.91 54.31
C PHE A 90 -23.06 32.89 52.87
N LEU A 91 -23.26 33.95 52.08
CA LEU A 91 -22.70 34.01 50.72
C LEU A 91 -21.18 34.20 50.77
N PHE A 92 -20.45 33.29 50.12
CA PHE A 92 -19.04 33.45 49.77
C PHE A 92 -18.86 33.21 48.27
N PHE A 93 -18.26 34.18 47.56
CA PHE A 93 -17.99 34.10 46.12
C PHE A 93 -16.54 33.63 45.89
N TYR A 94 -16.38 32.41 45.37
CA TYR A 94 -15.06 31.80 45.12
C TYR A 94 -14.41 32.31 43.83
N LEU A 95 -14.02 33.58 43.81
CA LEU A 95 -13.42 34.25 42.64
C LEU A 95 -12.13 33.60 42.12
N LYS A 96 -11.43 32.81 42.95
CA LYS A 96 -10.22 32.04 42.58
C LYS A 96 -10.47 30.53 42.43
N GLY A 97 -11.67 30.05 42.75
CA GLY A 97 -12.10 28.65 42.55
C GLY A 97 -11.52 27.66 43.56
N GLY A 98 -10.67 26.74 43.09
CA GLY A 98 -10.00 25.71 43.90
C GLY A 98 -10.45 24.27 43.59
N ARG A 99 -10.16 23.34 44.52
CA ARG A 99 -10.21 21.88 44.27
C ARG A 99 -11.59 21.32 43.90
N HIS A 100 -12.69 21.95 44.29
CA HIS A 100 -14.03 21.54 43.86
C HIS A 100 -14.24 21.84 42.36
N VAL A 101 -13.67 22.94 41.87
CA VAL A 101 -13.76 23.36 40.47
C VAL A 101 -12.94 22.42 39.59
N ASP A 102 -11.68 22.17 39.96
CA ASP A 102 -10.80 21.27 39.21
C ASP A 102 -11.35 19.84 39.17
N TYR A 103 -11.96 19.35 40.25
CA TYR A 103 -12.61 18.03 40.29
C TYR A 103 -13.75 17.86 39.27
N VAL A 104 -14.51 18.91 38.95
CA VAL A 104 -15.56 18.86 37.90
C VAL A 104 -14.95 19.12 36.52
N VAL A 105 -14.09 20.13 36.41
CA VAL A 105 -13.47 20.54 35.14
C VAL A 105 -12.61 19.44 34.55
N ASP A 106 -11.81 18.72 35.34
CA ASP A 106 -10.91 17.68 34.84
C ASP A 106 -11.67 16.42 34.38
N GLN A 107 -12.86 16.14 34.93
CA GLN A 107 -13.78 15.12 34.38
C GLN A 107 -14.27 15.51 32.97
N ILE A 108 -14.71 16.77 32.81
CA ILE A 108 -15.17 17.33 31.51
C ILE A 108 -14.02 17.34 30.50
N VAL A 109 -12.89 17.92 30.86
CA VAL A 109 -11.69 18.04 30.03
C VAL A 109 -11.13 16.67 29.66
N GLY A 110 -11.07 15.73 30.60
CA GLY A 110 -10.66 14.34 30.35
C GLY A 110 -11.51 13.67 29.26
N LYS A 111 -12.84 13.74 29.38
CA LYS A 111 -13.75 13.11 28.41
C LYS A 111 -13.77 13.82 27.06
N LEU A 112 -13.76 15.15 27.04
CA LEU A 112 -13.63 15.92 25.80
C LEU A 112 -12.28 15.63 25.10
N ILE A 113 -11.18 15.42 25.85
CA ILE A 113 -9.89 15.02 25.28
C ILE A 113 -9.93 13.61 24.67
N GLU A 114 -10.67 12.64 25.24
CA GLU A 114 -10.89 11.35 24.57
C GLU A 114 -11.61 11.53 23.23
N VAL A 115 -12.67 12.33 23.19
CA VAL A 115 -13.48 12.57 21.98
C VAL A 115 -12.67 13.33 20.92
N VAL A 116 -11.94 14.38 21.32
CA VAL A 116 -11.04 15.14 20.45
C VAL A 116 -9.91 14.25 19.93
N LYS A 117 -9.29 13.39 20.74
CA LYS A 117 -8.28 12.41 20.27
C LYS A 117 -8.87 11.38 19.30
N LYS A 118 -10.12 10.93 19.51
CA LYS A 118 -10.82 9.99 18.61
C LYS A 118 -11.16 10.63 17.26
N LYS A 119 -11.52 11.92 17.21
CA LYS A 119 -11.73 12.68 15.95
C LYS A 119 -10.40 13.13 15.30
N ASN A 120 -9.40 13.55 16.08
CA ASN A 120 -8.13 14.14 15.62
C ASN A 120 -6.95 13.14 15.61
N LYS A 121 -7.05 12.09 14.80
CA LYS A 121 -6.06 10.98 14.81
C LYS A 121 -4.64 11.34 14.30
N ALA A 122 -4.44 12.50 13.69
CA ALA A 122 -3.18 12.89 13.03
C ALA A 122 -2.70 14.33 13.31
N GLY A 123 -3.41 15.09 14.15
CA GLY A 123 -3.10 16.50 14.44
C GLY A 123 -2.28 16.73 15.72
N VAL A 124 -2.09 18.00 16.06
CA VAL A 124 -1.33 18.42 17.26
C VAL A 124 -2.01 17.92 18.54
N SER A 125 -1.22 17.39 19.48
CA SER A 125 -1.70 16.87 20.76
C SER A 125 -2.25 17.99 21.66
N VAL A 126 -3.56 17.95 21.93
CA VAL A 126 -4.25 18.92 22.79
C VAL A 126 -3.93 18.64 24.26
N LYS A 127 -3.46 19.66 24.98
CA LYS A 127 -3.18 19.60 26.43
C LYS A 127 -4.42 19.99 27.25
N PRO A 128 -4.61 19.48 28.49
CA PRO A 128 -5.79 19.79 29.34
C PRO A 128 -6.14 21.28 29.43
N PHE A 129 -5.15 22.15 29.69
CA PHE A 129 -5.38 23.61 29.77
C PHE A 129 -5.96 24.22 28.48
N GLN A 130 -5.69 23.62 27.32
CA GLN A 130 -6.17 24.14 26.04
C GLN A 130 -7.67 23.87 25.87
N VAL A 131 -8.17 22.75 26.38
CA VAL A 131 -9.62 22.48 26.44
C VAL A 131 -10.26 23.29 27.55
N LYS A 132 -9.62 23.42 28.71
CA LYS A 132 -10.07 24.27 29.83
C LYS A 132 -10.33 25.71 29.38
N ASN A 133 -9.44 26.30 28.58
CA ASN A 133 -9.61 27.64 28.00
C ASN A 133 -10.77 27.79 26.98
N HIS A 134 -11.45 26.70 26.59
CA HIS A 134 -12.59 26.72 25.66
C HIS A 134 -13.93 26.37 26.32
N ILE A 135 -13.98 26.14 27.64
CA ILE A 135 -15.21 25.84 28.38
C ILE A 135 -15.54 26.96 29.37
N TRP A 136 -16.83 27.18 29.64
CA TRP A 136 -17.32 27.94 30.79
C TRP A 136 -18.14 26.97 31.64
N VAL A 137 -17.87 26.90 32.95
CA VAL A 137 -18.51 25.93 33.86
C VAL A 137 -19.00 26.66 35.10
N PHE A 138 -20.29 26.58 35.37
CA PHE A 138 -20.91 27.07 36.58
C PHE A 138 -21.16 25.88 37.50
N ILE A 139 -20.75 26.01 38.76
CA ILE A 139 -20.80 24.94 39.76
C ILE A 139 -21.49 25.50 41.00
N ASN A 140 -22.55 24.81 41.45
CA ASN A 140 -23.13 24.99 42.77
C ASN A 140 -22.99 23.67 43.53
N CYS A 141 -22.22 23.67 44.62
CA CYS A 141 -21.91 22.46 45.39
C CYS A 141 -21.94 22.75 46.89
N LEU A 142 -22.52 21.81 47.64
CA LEU A 142 -22.44 21.77 49.10
C LEU A 142 -21.30 20.83 49.51
N ILE A 143 -20.34 21.39 50.24
CA ILE A 143 -19.11 20.71 50.67
C ILE A 143 -19.09 20.68 52.19
N GLU A 144 -18.87 19.50 52.76
CA GLU A 144 -18.79 19.31 54.20
C GLU A 144 -17.44 19.83 54.75
N ASN A 145 -17.49 20.65 55.80
CA ASN A 145 -16.32 21.22 56.50
C ASN A 145 -15.20 21.76 55.57
N PRO A 146 -15.48 22.71 54.67
CA PRO A 146 -14.55 23.15 53.63
C PRO A 146 -13.36 23.94 54.19
N SER A 147 -12.16 23.57 53.77
CA SER A 147 -10.92 24.33 54.03
C SER A 147 -10.58 25.27 52.87
N PHE A 148 -9.95 26.40 53.20
CA PHE A 148 -9.52 27.45 52.26
C PHE A 148 -8.03 27.75 52.43
N ASP A 149 -7.45 28.56 51.55
CA ASP A 149 -6.07 29.05 51.69
C ASP A 149 -5.94 30.29 52.60
N SER A 150 -7.06 30.97 52.85
CA SER A 150 -7.10 32.32 53.42
C SER A 150 -8.46 32.61 54.06
N GLN A 151 -8.50 33.59 54.97
CA GLN A 151 -9.73 34.00 55.68
C GLN A 151 -10.74 34.74 54.78
N THR A 152 -10.32 35.25 53.61
CA THR A 152 -11.26 35.75 52.58
C THR A 152 -12.01 34.61 51.87
N LYS A 153 -11.54 33.37 52.01
CA LYS A 153 -12.14 32.14 51.47
C LYS A 153 -12.40 32.21 49.96
N GLU A 154 -11.48 32.76 49.19
CA GLU A 154 -11.64 32.89 47.73
C GLU A 154 -11.29 31.60 46.94
N ASN A 155 -10.52 30.69 47.55
CA ASN A 155 -9.95 29.49 46.94
C ASN A 155 -10.03 28.30 47.91
N MET A 156 -10.72 27.22 47.50
CA MET A 156 -10.96 26.05 48.34
C MET A 156 -9.85 24.99 48.23
N THR A 157 -9.26 24.64 49.37
CA THR A 157 -8.10 23.75 49.49
C THR A 157 -8.44 22.31 49.89
N LEU A 158 -9.70 21.99 50.24
CA LEU A 158 -10.08 20.66 50.71
C LEU A 158 -9.87 19.59 49.62
N GLN A 159 -9.49 18.36 50.01
CA GLN A 159 -9.29 17.25 49.07
C GLN A 159 -10.64 16.64 48.61
N PRO A 160 -10.80 16.23 47.33
CA PRO A 160 -12.03 15.60 46.83
C PRO A 160 -12.46 14.31 47.53
N LYS A 161 -11.57 13.66 48.29
CA LYS A 161 -11.90 12.50 49.14
C LYS A 161 -12.72 12.89 50.38
N SER A 162 -12.74 14.17 50.75
CA SER A 162 -13.28 14.69 52.01
C SER A 162 -14.47 15.63 51.82
N PHE A 163 -15.04 15.74 50.61
CA PHE A 163 -16.12 16.69 50.30
C PHE A 163 -17.49 16.37 50.95
N GLY A 164 -17.65 15.21 51.58
CA GLY A 164 -18.94 14.66 52.02
C GLY A 164 -19.80 14.13 50.85
N SER A 165 -19.80 14.83 49.72
CA SER A 165 -20.54 14.51 48.49
C SER A 165 -19.63 14.06 47.34
N LYS A 166 -20.22 13.46 46.29
CA LYS A 166 -19.53 13.08 45.04
C LYS A 166 -20.32 13.57 43.83
N CYS A 167 -19.67 14.29 42.92
CA CYS A 167 -20.25 14.69 41.64
C CYS A 167 -19.64 13.84 40.52
N GLN A 168 -20.43 12.89 40.01
CA GLN A 168 -20.12 12.10 38.80
C GLN A 168 -21.06 12.53 37.68
N LEU A 169 -20.49 13.10 36.62
CA LEU A 169 -21.27 13.59 35.47
C LEU A 169 -21.81 12.42 34.63
N SER A 170 -23.06 12.52 34.18
CA SER A 170 -23.72 11.42 33.47
C SER A 170 -23.26 11.27 32.00
N GLU A 171 -23.40 10.07 31.43
CA GLU A 171 -23.17 9.88 29.98
C GLU A 171 -24.06 10.78 29.10
N LYS A 172 -25.27 11.12 29.58
CA LYS A 172 -26.17 12.05 28.89
C LYS A 172 -25.55 13.44 28.82
N PHE A 173 -24.98 13.92 29.93
CA PHE A 173 -24.24 15.18 29.99
C PHE A 173 -23.03 15.17 29.03
N PHE A 174 -22.20 14.12 29.04
CA PHE A 174 -21.06 14.02 28.12
C PHE A 174 -21.45 13.95 26.64
N LYS A 175 -22.60 13.34 26.30
CA LYS A 175 -23.16 13.33 24.94
C LYS A 175 -23.65 14.74 24.54
N ALA A 176 -24.38 15.44 25.40
CA ALA A 176 -24.81 16.82 25.16
C ALA A 176 -23.60 17.78 25.00
N ALA A 177 -22.61 17.69 25.89
CA ALA A 177 -21.37 18.47 25.83
C ALA A 177 -20.47 18.12 24.63
N SER A 178 -20.63 16.94 24.02
CA SER A 178 -19.96 16.60 22.75
C SER A 178 -20.68 17.21 21.54
N ASN A 179 -22.00 17.40 21.64
CA ASN A 179 -22.87 17.86 20.55
C ASN A 179 -23.02 19.40 20.49
N CYS A 180 -22.69 20.15 21.55
CA CYS A 180 -22.80 21.62 21.58
C CYS A 180 -21.76 22.39 20.70
N GLY A 181 -21.11 21.71 19.75
CA GLY A 181 -20.10 22.27 18.83
C GLY A 181 -18.71 22.50 19.45
N ILE A 182 -18.54 22.30 20.76
CA ILE A 182 -17.28 22.61 21.47
C ILE A 182 -16.09 21.80 20.94
N VAL A 183 -16.33 20.54 20.56
CA VAL A 183 -15.34 19.65 19.94
C VAL A 183 -14.88 20.19 18.59
N GLU A 184 -15.77 20.80 17.80
CA GLU A 184 -15.45 21.37 16.49
C GLU A 184 -14.75 22.72 16.60
N SER A 185 -15.14 23.56 17.58
CA SER A 185 -14.40 24.76 17.94
C SER A 185 -12.94 24.44 18.32
N ILE A 186 -12.73 23.44 19.19
CA ILE A 186 -11.40 22.96 19.58
C ILE A 186 -10.63 22.41 18.36
N LEU A 187 -11.26 21.61 17.50
CA LEU A 187 -10.63 21.09 16.28
C LEU A 187 -10.22 22.22 15.32
N ASN A 188 -11.04 23.25 15.16
CA ASN A 188 -10.73 24.40 14.30
C ASN A 188 -9.64 25.30 14.90
N TRP A 189 -9.61 25.48 16.23
CA TRP A 189 -8.48 26.13 16.91
C TRP A 189 -7.18 25.33 16.76
N VAL A 190 -7.23 24.00 16.87
CA VAL A 190 -6.07 23.13 16.64
C VAL A 190 -5.56 23.25 15.20
N LYS A 191 -6.45 23.24 14.19
CA LYS A 191 -6.09 23.51 12.79
C LYS A 191 -5.44 24.89 12.64
N PHE A 192 -6.04 25.95 13.17
CA PHE A 192 -5.54 27.32 13.08
C PHE A 192 -4.17 27.50 13.76
N LYS A 193 -3.97 26.85 14.92
CA LYS A 193 -2.71 26.84 15.66
C LYS A 193 -1.62 26.10 14.89
N ALA A 194 -1.93 24.93 14.35
CA ALA A 194 -1.04 24.17 13.48
C ALA A 194 -0.66 25.01 12.24
N GLN A 195 -1.63 25.56 11.51
CA GLN A 195 -1.38 26.43 10.36
C GLN A 195 -0.49 27.62 10.74
N THR A 196 -0.69 28.22 11.92
CA THR A 196 0.15 29.30 12.44
C THR A 196 1.56 28.84 12.84
N GLN A 197 1.78 27.57 13.18
CA GLN A 197 3.12 27.00 13.39
C GLN A 197 3.87 26.79 12.06
N LEU A 198 3.22 26.28 11.00
CA LEU A 198 3.83 26.22 9.67
C LEU A 198 4.19 27.61 9.13
N ASN A 199 3.29 28.58 9.28
CA ASN A 199 3.57 29.96 8.85
C ASN A 199 4.69 30.66 9.64
N LYS A 200 5.11 30.14 10.80
CA LYS A 200 6.34 30.60 11.49
C LYS A 200 7.63 30.04 10.86
N LYS A 201 7.56 29.06 9.96
CA LYS A 201 8.70 28.60 9.14
C LYS A 201 8.78 29.30 7.78
N CYS A 202 7.65 29.77 7.24
CA CYS A 202 7.64 30.68 6.10
C CYS A 202 8.29 32.02 6.48
N SER A 203 9.03 32.63 5.56
CA SER A 203 9.44 34.03 5.74
C SER A 203 8.25 34.94 5.42
N SER A 204 7.90 35.84 6.34
CA SER A 204 6.96 36.94 6.05
C SER A 204 7.58 38.02 5.17
N VAL A 205 8.92 38.09 5.11
CA VAL A 205 9.68 39.10 4.36
C VAL A 205 10.35 38.49 3.14
N LYS A 206 10.22 39.15 1.99
CA LYS A 206 10.93 38.82 0.74
C LYS A 206 12.41 39.18 0.89
N HIS A 207 13.26 38.20 1.15
CA HIS A 207 14.71 38.39 1.23
C HIS A 207 15.34 38.36 -0.18
N SER A 208 16.30 39.24 -0.43
CA SER A 208 17.05 39.28 -1.70
C SER A 208 18.00 38.09 -1.87
N LYS A 209 18.65 37.60 -0.81
CA LYS A 209 19.49 36.39 -0.87
C LYS A 209 19.19 35.43 0.28
N ILE A 210 19.09 34.14 -0.02
CA ILE A 210 18.79 33.10 0.98
C ILE A 210 20.07 32.57 1.63
N LYS A 211 20.13 32.65 2.97
CA LYS A 211 21.22 32.05 3.77
C LYS A 211 20.79 30.71 4.38
N GLY A 212 21.74 29.79 4.54
CA GLY A 212 21.56 28.51 5.23
C GLY A 212 21.09 27.32 4.37
N ILE A 213 21.07 27.45 3.03
CA ILE A 213 20.84 26.32 2.11
C ILE A 213 22.05 26.25 1.15
N PRO A 214 23.10 25.47 1.47
CA PRO A 214 24.36 25.50 0.71
C PRO A 214 24.29 24.82 -0.66
N LYS A 215 23.22 24.05 -0.94
CA LYS A 215 23.00 23.41 -2.25
C LYS A 215 22.27 24.29 -3.27
N LEU A 216 21.79 25.46 -2.87
CA LEU A 216 21.10 26.42 -3.75
C LEU A 216 22.13 27.27 -4.52
N ASP A 217 22.07 27.24 -5.85
CA ASP A 217 22.60 28.30 -6.70
C ASP A 217 21.46 29.29 -6.98
N ASP A 218 21.43 30.40 -6.23
CA ASP A 218 20.34 31.38 -6.26
C ASP A 218 20.57 32.39 -7.40
N ALA A 219 19.54 32.67 -8.21
CA ALA A 219 19.66 33.63 -9.33
C ALA A 219 19.92 35.05 -8.82
N ASN A 220 20.69 35.87 -9.55
CA ASN A 220 21.09 37.19 -9.05
C ASN A 220 19.91 38.16 -8.84
N ASP A 221 18.87 38.10 -9.68
CA ASP A 221 17.64 38.91 -9.53
C ASP A 221 16.62 38.30 -8.55
N ALA A 222 16.84 37.07 -8.06
CA ALA A 222 15.84 36.36 -7.26
C ALA A 222 15.50 37.10 -5.96
N GLY A 223 14.21 37.30 -5.70
CA GLY A 223 13.76 38.14 -4.57
C GLY A 223 13.96 39.65 -4.75
N GLY A 224 14.53 40.11 -5.86
CA GLY A 224 14.68 41.52 -6.23
C GLY A 224 13.43 42.12 -6.89
N LYS A 225 13.64 43.11 -7.78
CA LYS A 225 12.58 43.75 -8.58
C LYS A 225 12.05 42.81 -9.67
N HIS A 226 12.95 42.12 -10.38
CA HIS A 226 12.64 41.23 -11.50
C HIS A 226 12.34 39.78 -11.07
N SER A 227 11.98 39.56 -9.80
CA SER A 227 11.80 38.20 -9.25
C SER A 227 10.72 37.38 -9.95
N LEU A 228 9.74 38.02 -10.60
CA LEU A 228 8.71 37.38 -11.42
C LEU A 228 9.26 36.81 -12.73
N ASP A 229 10.34 37.39 -13.22
CA ASP A 229 11.03 36.98 -14.44
C ASP A 229 12.09 35.90 -14.16
N CYS A 230 12.28 35.52 -12.88
CA CYS A 230 13.23 34.51 -12.44
C CYS A 230 12.58 33.12 -12.36
N THR A 231 13.26 32.12 -12.90
CA THR A 231 12.86 30.70 -12.89
C THR A 231 13.79 29.90 -11.98
N LEU A 232 13.20 29.09 -11.09
CA LEU A 232 13.95 28.12 -10.27
C LEU A 232 13.92 26.74 -10.93
N ILE A 233 15.07 26.23 -11.36
CA ILE A 233 15.22 24.87 -11.85
C ILE A 233 15.33 23.91 -10.66
N LEU A 234 14.36 23.02 -10.50
CA LEU A 234 14.40 21.92 -9.53
C LEU A 234 14.90 20.65 -10.21
N THR A 235 16.08 20.17 -9.79
CA THR A 235 16.79 19.08 -10.48
C THR A 235 16.73 17.77 -9.70
N GLU A 236 16.65 16.64 -10.39
CA GLU A 236 16.75 15.32 -9.75
C GLU A 236 18.18 15.00 -9.30
N GLY A 237 18.44 15.13 -8.00
CA GLY A 237 19.75 14.89 -7.41
C GLY A 237 20.82 15.91 -7.83
N ASP A 238 22.06 15.63 -7.40
CA ASP A 238 23.22 16.49 -7.69
C ASP A 238 23.78 16.27 -9.11
N SER A 239 23.43 15.15 -9.76
CA SER A 239 23.83 14.85 -11.14
C SER A 239 23.15 15.78 -12.13
N ALA A 240 21.81 15.84 -12.12
CA ALA A 240 21.04 16.79 -12.93
C ALA A 240 21.37 18.24 -12.58
N LYS A 241 21.69 18.52 -11.31
CA LYS A 241 22.17 19.85 -10.88
C LYS A 241 23.42 20.28 -11.64
N SER A 242 24.39 19.37 -11.80
CA SER A 242 25.64 19.64 -12.53
C SER A 242 25.39 19.94 -14.02
N LEU A 243 24.38 19.29 -14.63
CA LEU A 243 23.93 19.57 -15.99
C LEU A 243 23.32 20.98 -16.08
N ALA A 244 22.37 21.30 -15.20
CA ALA A 244 21.71 22.62 -15.16
C ALA A 244 22.71 23.77 -14.94
N VAL A 245 23.66 23.61 -13.99
CA VAL A 245 24.72 24.61 -13.73
C VAL A 245 25.66 24.79 -14.94
N SER A 246 25.83 23.75 -15.77
CA SER A 246 26.55 23.86 -17.05
C SER A 246 25.74 24.66 -18.09
N GLY A 247 24.41 24.46 -18.11
CA GLY A 247 23.45 25.21 -18.93
C GLY A 247 23.31 26.69 -18.55
N LEU A 248 23.45 27.05 -17.27
CA LEU A 248 23.53 28.45 -16.81
C LEU A 248 24.70 29.22 -17.46
N GLY A 249 25.71 28.52 -18.00
CA GLY A 249 26.79 29.11 -18.80
C GLY A 249 26.36 29.62 -20.18
N VAL A 250 25.12 29.35 -20.61
CA VAL A 250 24.50 29.84 -21.85
C VAL A 250 23.41 30.87 -21.53
N ILE A 251 22.45 30.51 -20.66
CA ILE A 251 21.27 31.35 -20.38
C ILE A 251 21.49 32.42 -19.28
N GLY A 252 22.68 32.46 -18.68
CA GLY A 252 23.05 33.40 -17.62
C GLY A 252 22.54 33.01 -16.23
N ARG A 253 23.05 33.71 -15.21
CA ARG A 253 22.75 33.46 -13.79
C ARG A 253 21.78 34.47 -13.16
N ASP A 254 21.37 35.49 -13.90
CA ASP A 254 20.53 36.56 -13.33
C ASP A 254 19.08 36.11 -13.17
N ARG A 255 18.59 35.34 -14.14
CA ARG A 255 17.18 34.92 -14.26
C ARG A 255 16.94 33.46 -13.89
N TYR A 256 17.99 32.66 -13.71
CA TYR A 256 17.88 31.21 -13.50
C TYR A 256 18.68 30.77 -12.28
N GLY A 257 17.98 30.12 -11.34
CA GLY A 257 18.56 29.49 -10.15
C GLY A 257 18.39 27.97 -10.20
N VAL A 258 19.18 27.22 -9.44
CA VAL A 258 19.17 25.74 -9.45
C VAL A 258 19.17 25.20 -8.02
N PHE A 259 18.28 24.25 -7.73
CA PHE A 259 18.24 23.54 -6.44
C PHE A 259 17.95 22.04 -6.62
N PRO A 260 18.81 21.14 -6.10
CA PRO A 260 18.61 19.70 -6.21
C PRO A 260 17.61 19.15 -5.20
N LEU A 261 16.67 18.36 -5.70
CA LEU A 261 15.84 17.44 -4.91
C LEU A 261 16.67 16.25 -4.43
N ARG A 262 16.28 15.64 -3.33
CA ARG A 262 16.92 14.43 -2.76
C ARG A 262 16.36 13.12 -3.31
N GLY A 263 15.27 13.18 -4.07
CA GLY A 263 14.51 12.05 -4.60
C GLY A 263 13.01 12.34 -4.55
N LYS A 264 12.20 11.29 -4.34
CA LYS A 264 10.73 11.36 -4.34
C LYS A 264 10.19 12.27 -3.23
N ILE A 265 9.54 13.36 -3.64
CA ILE A 265 8.93 14.38 -2.78
C ILE A 265 7.82 13.77 -1.91
N LEU A 266 7.65 14.26 -0.67
CA LEU A 266 6.56 13.83 0.21
C LEU A 266 5.18 14.28 -0.33
N ASN A 267 4.29 13.33 -0.64
CA ASN A 267 2.88 13.63 -0.93
C ASN A 267 2.19 14.27 0.28
N VAL A 268 2.03 15.60 0.23
CA VAL A 268 1.49 16.43 1.32
C VAL A 268 0.00 16.24 1.60
N ARG A 269 -0.80 15.86 0.59
CA ARG A 269 -2.28 15.90 0.63
C ARG A 269 -2.90 15.08 1.76
N GLU A 270 -2.21 14.01 2.15
CA GLU A 270 -2.58 13.11 3.24
C GLU A 270 -1.34 12.79 4.12
N ALA A 271 -0.48 13.79 4.33
CA ALA A 271 0.63 13.73 5.29
C ALA A 271 0.25 14.41 6.61
N SER A 272 0.78 13.95 7.73
CA SER A 272 0.56 14.62 9.01
C SER A 272 1.28 15.97 9.06
N HIS A 273 0.70 16.92 9.79
CA HIS A 273 1.29 18.24 10.00
C HIS A 273 2.74 18.18 10.54
N LYS A 274 3.03 17.17 11.39
CA LYS A 274 4.38 16.89 11.89
C LYS A 274 5.34 16.54 10.75
N GLN A 275 4.98 15.61 9.86
CA GLN A 275 5.81 15.18 8.74
C GLN A 275 6.11 16.34 7.77
N ILE A 276 5.13 17.18 7.44
CA ILE A 276 5.34 18.37 6.59
C ILE A 276 6.29 19.37 7.28
N MET A 277 6.10 19.61 8.58
CA MET A 277 6.96 20.51 9.36
C MET A 277 8.39 19.97 9.53
N GLU A 278 8.60 18.66 9.58
CA GLU A 278 9.91 18.02 9.73
C GLU A 278 10.64 17.76 8.40
N ASN A 279 9.91 17.69 7.28
CA ASN A 279 10.51 17.53 5.95
C ASN A 279 11.35 18.77 5.56
N ALA A 280 12.67 18.65 5.62
CA ALA A 280 13.59 19.75 5.33
C ALA A 280 13.54 20.23 3.85
N GLU A 281 13.18 19.36 2.91
CA GLU A 281 13.16 19.66 1.47
C GLU A 281 11.99 20.57 1.10
N ILE A 282 10.78 20.25 1.54
CA ILE A 282 9.60 21.13 1.40
C ILE A 282 9.86 22.50 2.05
N ASN A 283 10.42 22.51 3.27
CA ASN A 283 10.76 23.77 3.94
C ASN A 283 11.83 24.58 3.18
N ASN A 284 12.77 23.91 2.50
CA ASN A 284 13.75 24.57 1.64
C ASN A 284 13.10 25.18 0.39
N ILE A 285 12.30 24.43 -0.38
CA ILE A 285 11.61 24.92 -1.58
C ILE A 285 10.77 26.16 -1.22
N ILE A 286 10.00 26.08 -0.14
CA ILE A 286 9.18 27.20 0.36
C ILE A 286 10.04 28.43 0.69
N LYS A 287 11.19 28.25 1.32
CA LYS A 287 12.13 29.34 1.65
C LYS A 287 12.83 29.94 0.42
N ILE A 288 13.17 29.12 -0.58
CA ILE A 288 13.83 29.55 -1.82
C ILE A 288 12.88 30.39 -2.67
N VAL A 289 11.65 29.91 -2.84
CA VAL A 289 10.60 30.53 -3.69
C VAL A 289 9.87 31.67 -2.96
N GLY A 290 9.84 31.68 -1.62
CA GLY A 290 9.12 32.70 -0.85
C GLY A 290 7.62 32.40 -0.65
N LEU A 291 7.27 31.11 -0.61
CA LEU A 291 5.88 30.65 -0.49
C LEU A 291 5.34 30.79 0.95
N GLN A 292 4.04 31.06 1.08
CA GLN A 292 3.37 31.29 2.37
C GLN A 292 2.04 30.52 2.45
N TYR A 293 1.91 29.57 3.40
CA TYR A 293 0.71 28.73 3.58
C TYR A 293 -0.58 29.49 4.00
N LYS A 294 -0.52 30.82 4.22
CA LYS A 294 -1.68 31.67 4.55
C LYS A 294 -2.13 32.57 3.40
N LYS A 295 -1.40 32.59 2.28
CA LYS A 295 -1.62 33.51 1.18
C LYS A 295 -2.17 32.73 -0.01
N SER A 296 -3.33 33.15 -0.53
CA SER A 296 -3.72 32.75 -1.89
C SER A 296 -2.92 33.56 -2.90
N TYR A 297 -2.58 32.96 -4.02
CA TYR A 297 -1.75 33.57 -5.05
C TYR A 297 -2.57 33.81 -6.32
N GLU A 298 -3.54 34.72 -6.24
CA GLU A 298 -4.48 35.06 -7.31
C GLU A 298 -4.18 36.46 -7.87
N ASP A 299 -3.96 37.45 -6.99
CA ASP A 299 -3.68 38.83 -7.40
C ASP A 299 -2.27 39.00 -7.98
N PRO A 300 -2.03 39.91 -8.94
CA PRO A 300 -0.68 40.27 -9.38
C PRO A 300 0.24 40.75 -8.23
N GLU A 301 -0.30 41.35 -7.18
CA GLU A 301 0.46 41.73 -5.97
C GLU A 301 0.83 40.53 -5.08
N SER A 302 0.04 39.46 -5.14
CA SER A 302 0.37 38.21 -4.46
C SER A 302 1.64 37.60 -5.06
N LEU A 303 1.69 37.52 -6.40
CA LEU A 303 2.80 36.96 -7.17
C LEU A 303 4.08 37.78 -6.97
N LYS A 304 4.02 39.13 -6.92
CA LYS A 304 5.17 40.01 -6.64
C LYS A 304 5.92 39.70 -5.33
N THR A 305 5.30 39.00 -4.38
CA THR A 305 5.95 38.59 -3.12
C THR A 305 6.83 37.33 -3.25
N LEU A 306 6.69 36.57 -4.33
CA LEU A 306 7.55 35.42 -4.63
C LEU A 306 8.96 35.88 -5.04
N ARG A 307 9.97 35.05 -4.73
CA ARG A 307 11.36 35.23 -5.14
C ARG A 307 11.66 34.75 -6.56
N TYR A 308 10.83 33.84 -7.05
CA TYR A 308 10.85 33.28 -8.41
C TYR A 308 9.40 33.27 -8.91
N GLY A 309 9.16 33.74 -10.13
CA GLY A 309 7.83 33.73 -10.75
C GLY A 309 7.51 32.40 -11.45
N LYS A 310 8.50 31.53 -11.64
CA LYS A 310 8.34 30.19 -12.23
C LYS A 310 9.21 29.15 -11.54
N ILE A 311 8.78 27.89 -11.60
CA ILE A 311 9.58 26.72 -11.28
C ILE A 311 9.66 25.84 -12.53
N MET A 312 10.87 25.47 -12.94
CA MET A 312 11.15 24.56 -14.03
C MET A 312 11.57 23.21 -13.46
N ILE A 313 10.90 22.13 -13.84
CA ILE A 313 11.17 20.77 -13.37
C ILE A 313 12.16 20.10 -14.33
N MET A 314 13.26 19.57 -13.80
CA MET A 314 14.29 18.86 -14.57
C MET A 314 14.61 17.53 -13.89
N THR A 315 13.85 16.49 -14.25
CA THR A 315 14.06 15.11 -13.82
C THR A 315 14.78 14.32 -14.90
N ASP A 316 15.23 13.10 -14.57
CA ASP A 316 15.57 12.15 -15.62
C ASP A 316 14.30 11.84 -16.46
N GLN A 317 14.47 11.54 -17.74
CA GLN A 317 13.35 11.28 -18.67
C GLN A 317 12.91 9.80 -18.58
N ASP A 318 12.69 9.35 -17.34
CA ASP A 318 12.21 8.02 -16.96
C ASP A 318 10.89 8.12 -16.18
N GLN A 319 10.28 6.97 -15.85
CA GLN A 319 9.01 6.93 -15.16
C GLN A 319 9.08 7.46 -13.70
N ASP A 320 10.20 7.31 -13.00
CA ASP A 320 10.34 7.84 -11.64
C ASP A 320 10.49 9.37 -11.64
N GLY A 321 11.11 9.93 -12.67
CA GLY A 321 11.08 11.36 -13.00
C GLY A 321 9.66 11.86 -13.20
N SER A 322 8.84 11.18 -14.04
CA SER A 322 7.40 11.49 -14.20
C SER A 322 6.65 11.54 -12.85
N HIS A 323 6.97 10.62 -11.93
CA HIS A 323 6.39 10.65 -10.58
C HIS A 323 6.86 11.84 -9.75
N ILE A 324 8.12 12.27 -9.87
CA ILE A 324 8.63 13.48 -9.19
C ILE A 324 7.94 14.74 -9.74
N LYS A 325 7.75 14.85 -11.07
CA LYS A 325 6.96 15.93 -11.70
C LYS A 325 5.56 15.97 -11.07
N GLY A 326 4.85 14.83 -11.05
CA GLY A 326 3.50 14.72 -10.50
C GLY A 326 3.41 15.02 -9.00
N LEU A 327 4.39 14.58 -8.21
CA LEU A 327 4.46 14.89 -6.77
C LEU A 327 4.66 16.38 -6.51
N LEU A 328 5.45 17.08 -7.35
CA LEU A 328 5.60 18.53 -7.25
C LEU A 328 4.31 19.27 -7.67
N ILE A 329 3.67 18.84 -8.76
CA ILE A 329 2.37 19.37 -9.21
C ILE A 329 1.33 19.24 -8.09
N ASN A 330 1.23 18.07 -7.45
CA ASN A 330 0.34 17.87 -6.29
C ASN A 330 0.79 18.67 -5.05
N PHE A 331 2.09 18.89 -4.84
CA PHE A 331 2.58 19.75 -3.75
C PHE A 331 2.13 21.22 -3.93
N ILE A 332 2.22 21.77 -5.14
CA ILE A 332 1.73 23.13 -5.41
C ILE A 332 0.21 23.16 -5.38
N HIS A 333 -0.48 22.27 -6.10
CA HIS A 333 -1.95 22.21 -6.11
C HIS A 333 -2.53 22.09 -4.70
N HIS A 334 -2.03 21.18 -3.85
CA HIS A 334 -2.62 21.00 -2.51
C HIS A 334 -2.51 22.24 -1.60
N ASN A 335 -1.46 23.06 -1.76
CA ASN A 335 -1.21 24.20 -0.88
C ASN A 335 -1.62 25.55 -1.49
N TRP A 336 -1.51 25.70 -2.82
CA TRP A 336 -1.73 26.94 -3.57
C TRP A 336 -2.32 26.62 -4.98
N PRO A 337 -3.59 26.18 -5.08
CA PRO A 337 -4.22 25.81 -6.36
C PRO A 337 -4.13 26.90 -7.44
N SER A 338 -4.21 28.17 -7.04
CA SER A 338 -4.19 29.32 -7.94
C SER A 338 -2.90 29.41 -8.77
N LEU A 339 -1.75 28.98 -8.25
CA LEU A 339 -0.47 29.06 -8.97
C LEU A 339 -0.47 28.24 -10.27
N LEU A 340 -1.18 27.11 -10.33
CA LEU A 340 -1.29 26.30 -11.55
C LEU A 340 -1.95 27.09 -12.70
N LYS A 341 -2.83 28.03 -12.38
CA LYS A 341 -3.56 28.87 -13.36
C LYS A 341 -2.71 29.97 -13.97
N HIS A 342 -1.56 30.29 -13.35
CA HIS A 342 -0.66 31.36 -13.80
C HIS A 342 0.53 30.88 -14.65
N GLY A 343 0.56 29.59 -15.08
CA GLY A 343 1.70 29.04 -15.81
C GLY A 343 2.98 29.00 -14.96
N PHE A 344 2.83 28.80 -13.65
CA PHE A 344 3.92 28.81 -12.67
C PHE A 344 4.88 27.62 -12.79
N LEU A 345 4.44 26.52 -13.41
CA LEU A 345 5.22 25.30 -13.60
C LEU A 345 5.61 25.14 -15.07
N GLU A 346 6.90 24.97 -15.30
CA GLU A 346 7.50 24.57 -16.57
C GLU A 346 8.23 23.22 -16.39
N GLU A 347 8.47 22.54 -17.48
CA GLU A 347 9.27 21.34 -17.59
C GLU A 347 10.47 21.59 -18.50
N PHE A 348 11.60 20.95 -18.21
CA PHE A 348 12.74 20.82 -19.13
C PHE A 348 12.93 19.34 -19.50
N ILE A 349 12.54 18.97 -20.71
CA ILE A 349 12.74 17.62 -21.25
C ILE A 349 14.14 17.46 -21.86
N THR A 350 14.62 16.22 -21.98
CA THR A 350 15.84 15.86 -22.73
C THR A 350 15.60 14.62 -23.59
N PRO A 351 16.34 14.45 -24.71
CA PRO A 351 16.15 13.29 -25.58
C PRO A 351 16.54 11.98 -24.88
N ILE A 352 15.70 10.95 -25.04
CA ILE A 352 15.87 9.60 -24.50
C ILE A 352 16.85 8.79 -25.35
N VAL A 353 16.87 9.03 -26.66
CA VAL A 353 17.72 8.28 -27.62
C VAL A 353 18.40 9.27 -28.56
N LYS A 354 19.68 9.04 -28.84
CA LYS A 354 20.36 9.67 -29.99
C LYS A 354 20.88 8.62 -30.95
N ALA A 355 20.58 8.80 -32.24
CA ALA A 355 21.19 8.05 -33.33
C ALA A 355 22.26 8.92 -34.00
N SER A 356 23.48 8.39 -34.15
CA SER A 356 24.62 9.13 -34.69
C SER A 356 25.30 8.40 -35.86
N LYS A 357 25.56 9.11 -36.96
CA LYS A 357 26.20 8.58 -38.17
C LYS A 357 26.87 9.69 -38.97
N ASN A 358 28.17 9.57 -39.26
CA ASN A 358 28.91 10.49 -40.15
C ASN A 358 28.68 12.00 -39.89
N LYS A 359 28.70 12.42 -38.61
CA LYS A 359 28.42 13.79 -38.11
C LYS A 359 26.95 14.24 -38.18
N GLN A 360 26.02 13.41 -38.65
CA GLN A 360 24.59 13.59 -38.41
C GLN A 360 24.23 13.00 -37.05
N GLU A 361 23.48 13.76 -36.26
CA GLU A 361 22.96 13.36 -34.94
C GLU A 361 21.45 13.63 -34.91
N LEU A 362 20.66 12.57 -34.73
CA LEU A 362 19.21 12.63 -34.57
C LEU A 362 18.89 12.38 -33.09
N SER A 363 18.03 13.20 -32.49
CA SER A 363 17.68 13.15 -31.07
C SER A 363 16.17 12.95 -30.90
N PHE A 364 15.79 11.86 -30.27
CA PHE A 364 14.39 11.42 -30.07
C PHE A 364 14.00 11.58 -28.60
N TYR A 365 12.78 12.07 -28.35
CA TYR A 365 12.28 12.48 -27.04
C TYR A 365 11.23 11.50 -26.48
N SER A 366 10.76 10.56 -27.29
CA SER A 366 10.04 9.37 -26.84
C SER A 366 10.62 8.09 -27.45
N ILE A 367 10.32 6.93 -26.86
CA ILE A 367 10.72 5.63 -27.41
C ILE A 367 9.90 5.31 -28.69
N PRO A 368 8.57 5.51 -28.74
CA PRO A 368 7.80 5.27 -29.97
C PRO A 368 8.26 6.11 -31.18
N GLU A 369 8.65 7.38 -30.98
CA GLU A 369 9.23 8.24 -32.02
C GLU A 369 10.55 7.65 -32.59
N PHE A 370 11.37 7.04 -31.73
CA PHE A 370 12.59 6.34 -32.16
C PHE A 370 12.28 5.01 -32.89
N ASP A 371 11.29 4.25 -32.43
CA ASP A 371 10.91 2.98 -33.06
C ASP A 371 10.19 3.19 -34.39
N GLU A 372 9.39 4.26 -34.54
CA GLU A 372 8.81 4.72 -35.81
C GLU A 372 9.92 5.08 -36.82
N TRP A 373 10.93 5.86 -36.39
CA TRP A 373 12.11 6.12 -37.21
C TRP A 373 12.87 4.84 -37.57
N LYS A 374 13.04 3.91 -36.62
CA LYS A 374 13.72 2.62 -36.83
C LYS A 374 12.98 1.73 -37.85
N LYS A 375 11.65 1.74 -37.85
CA LYS A 375 10.80 1.04 -38.84
C LYS A 375 11.00 1.61 -40.26
N HIS A 376 11.00 2.94 -40.41
CA HIS A 376 11.14 3.58 -41.73
C HIS A 376 12.58 3.62 -42.28
N MET A 377 13.59 3.21 -41.50
CA MET A 377 15.01 3.35 -41.85
C MET A 377 15.67 1.99 -42.13
N GLU A 378 15.64 1.52 -43.40
CA GLU A 378 16.25 0.25 -43.85
C GLU A 378 17.66 0.01 -43.29
N ASN A 379 18.50 1.05 -43.32
CA ASN A 379 19.91 1.01 -42.93
C ASN A 379 20.16 1.46 -41.47
N HIS A 380 19.20 1.23 -40.56
CA HIS A 380 19.33 1.58 -39.13
C HIS A 380 20.55 0.94 -38.44
N LYS A 381 20.93 -0.30 -38.81
CA LYS A 381 22.10 -1.02 -38.25
C LYS A 381 23.44 -0.31 -38.49
N ALA A 382 23.49 0.66 -39.41
CA ALA A 382 24.68 1.49 -39.68
C ALA A 382 24.70 2.82 -38.90
N TRP A 383 23.80 3.02 -37.93
CA TRP A 383 23.80 4.15 -36.99
C TRP A 383 24.26 3.70 -35.61
N LYS A 384 25.09 4.51 -34.94
CA LYS A 384 25.41 4.31 -33.53
C LYS A 384 24.30 4.92 -32.68
N ILE A 385 23.44 4.06 -32.16
CA ILE A 385 22.38 4.39 -31.20
C ILE A 385 23.01 4.51 -29.79
N LYS A 386 22.61 5.52 -29.02
CA LYS A 386 22.93 5.68 -27.61
C LYS A 386 21.65 6.06 -26.85
N TYR A 387 21.34 5.29 -25.82
CA TYR A 387 20.25 5.58 -24.88
C TYR A 387 20.73 6.50 -23.75
N TYR A 388 19.88 7.42 -23.33
CA TYR A 388 20.12 8.43 -22.30
C TYR A 388 19.15 8.18 -21.14
N LYS A 389 19.43 7.13 -20.37
CA LYS A 389 18.59 6.67 -19.24
C LYS A 389 18.62 7.64 -18.02
N GLY A 390 19.37 8.74 -18.09
CA GLY A 390 19.39 9.81 -17.10
C GLY A 390 20.20 11.04 -17.51
N LEU A 391 19.96 12.19 -16.89
CA LEU A 391 20.54 13.50 -17.25
C LEU A 391 22.08 13.51 -17.11
N GLY A 392 22.61 12.75 -16.15
CA GLY A 392 24.06 12.57 -15.97
C GLY A 392 24.77 11.84 -17.13
N THR A 393 24.03 11.26 -18.08
CA THR A 393 24.57 10.62 -19.30
C THR A 393 24.84 11.62 -20.44
N SER A 394 24.37 12.87 -20.31
CA SER A 394 24.67 13.97 -21.23
C SER A 394 25.94 14.72 -20.83
N THR A 395 26.78 15.04 -21.82
CA THR A 395 28.01 15.81 -21.60
C THR A 395 27.72 17.30 -21.37
N ALA A 396 28.68 18.02 -20.78
CA ALA A 396 28.60 19.47 -20.61
C ALA A 396 28.65 20.28 -21.94
N LYS A 397 28.89 19.62 -23.08
CA LYS A 397 28.68 20.19 -24.42
C LYS A 397 27.20 20.11 -24.79
N GLU A 398 26.63 18.90 -24.74
CA GLU A 398 25.21 18.65 -25.02
C GLU A 398 24.30 19.48 -24.10
N ALA A 399 24.67 19.65 -22.83
CA ALA A 399 23.99 20.53 -21.88
C ALA A 399 23.84 21.97 -22.41
N LYS A 400 24.88 22.51 -23.05
CA LYS A 400 24.87 23.87 -23.63
C LYS A 400 24.05 23.93 -24.91
N GLU A 401 23.98 22.83 -25.65
CA GLU A 401 23.18 22.71 -26.87
C GLU A 401 21.68 22.66 -26.52
N TYR A 402 21.30 21.86 -25.52
CA TYR A 402 19.92 21.84 -25.00
C TYR A 402 19.48 23.20 -24.44
N PHE A 403 20.37 23.89 -23.74
CA PHE A 403 20.08 25.21 -23.16
C PHE A 403 20.13 26.36 -24.17
N ALA A 404 20.75 26.15 -25.35
CA ALA A 404 20.65 27.08 -26.48
C ALA A 404 19.30 26.92 -27.19
N ASP A 405 18.87 25.68 -27.46
CA ASP A 405 17.52 25.37 -27.96
C ASP A 405 16.50 25.24 -26.81
N MET A 406 16.40 26.29 -26.00
CA MET A 406 15.45 26.36 -24.88
C MET A 406 13.99 26.28 -25.35
N GLU A 407 13.68 26.54 -26.63
CA GLU A 407 12.31 26.47 -27.14
C GLU A 407 11.85 25.03 -27.43
N ARG A 408 12.73 24.12 -27.87
CA ARG A 408 12.39 22.69 -27.95
C ARG A 408 12.33 22.01 -26.57
N HIS A 409 13.22 22.38 -25.65
CA HIS A 409 13.41 21.67 -24.39
C HIS A 409 12.45 22.12 -23.28
N ARG A 410 11.94 23.37 -23.33
CA ARG A 410 11.00 23.89 -22.32
C ARG A 410 9.55 23.67 -22.72
N ILE A 411 8.79 23.02 -21.85
CA ILE A 411 7.34 22.81 -22.00
C ILE A 411 6.59 23.50 -20.86
N LEU A 412 5.53 24.24 -21.17
CA LEU A 412 4.71 24.94 -20.18
C LEU A 412 3.54 24.06 -19.72
N PHE A 413 3.36 23.89 -18.41
CA PHE A 413 2.12 23.31 -17.90
C PHE A 413 0.98 24.35 -17.96
N ARG A 414 -0.11 24.00 -18.64
CA ARG A 414 -1.28 24.85 -18.85
C ARG A 414 -2.48 24.27 -18.11
N TYR A 415 -3.00 25.01 -17.14
CA TYR A 415 -4.34 24.75 -16.59
C TYR A 415 -5.40 25.00 -17.68
N ALA A 416 -6.23 24.00 -17.93
CA ALA A 416 -7.31 24.00 -18.93
C ALA A 416 -8.70 24.01 -18.28
N GLY A 417 -8.88 23.44 -17.08
CA GLY A 417 -10.19 23.37 -16.43
C GLY A 417 -10.20 22.62 -15.10
N PRO A 418 -11.38 22.48 -14.45
CA PRO A 418 -11.51 21.75 -13.18
C PRO A 418 -11.18 20.25 -13.29
N GLU A 419 -11.11 19.71 -14.51
CA GLU A 419 -10.61 18.37 -14.80
C GLU A 419 -9.15 18.17 -14.37
N ASP A 420 -8.33 19.22 -14.43
CA ASP A 420 -6.94 19.19 -13.93
C ASP A 420 -6.91 18.94 -12.41
N ASP A 421 -7.75 19.67 -11.67
CA ASP A 421 -7.88 19.51 -10.20
C ASP A 421 -8.42 18.11 -9.85
N ALA A 422 -9.35 17.58 -10.66
CA ALA A 422 -9.88 16.23 -10.53
C ALA A 422 -8.81 15.16 -10.80
N ALA A 423 -8.05 15.26 -11.89
CA ALA A 423 -7.00 14.32 -12.28
C ALA A 423 -5.84 14.28 -11.27
N ILE A 424 -5.36 15.44 -10.81
CA ILE A 424 -4.32 15.49 -9.76
C ILE A 424 -4.86 14.91 -8.44
N THR A 425 -6.15 15.10 -8.14
CA THR A 425 -6.78 14.52 -6.94
C THR A 425 -6.98 13.00 -7.07
N LEU A 426 -7.31 12.49 -8.27
CA LEU A 426 -7.34 11.06 -8.60
C LEU A 426 -5.97 10.42 -8.36
N ALA A 427 -4.91 10.97 -8.92
CA ALA A 427 -3.56 10.44 -8.79
C ALA A 427 -3.07 10.38 -7.31
N PHE A 428 -3.24 11.46 -6.54
CA PHE A 428 -2.53 11.61 -5.26
C PHE A 428 -3.39 11.49 -3.99
N SER A 429 -4.71 11.34 -4.09
CA SER A 429 -5.58 11.12 -2.92
C SER A 429 -5.49 9.70 -2.38
N LYS A 430 -5.21 9.53 -1.08
CA LYS A 430 -5.27 8.20 -0.42
C LYS A 430 -6.69 7.66 -0.22
N LYS A 431 -7.72 8.41 -0.61
CA LYS A 431 -9.13 7.98 -0.57
C LYS A 431 -9.59 7.40 -1.90
N LYS A 432 -9.10 7.97 -3.02
CA LYS A 432 -9.39 7.51 -4.39
C LYS A 432 -8.51 6.31 -4.78
N ILE A 433 -8.55 5.23 -3.98
CA ILE A 433 -7.77 4.02 -4.27
C ILE A 433 -8.46 3.22 -5.38
N ASP A 434 -9.76 3.02 -5.25
CA ASP A 434 -10.54 2.19 -6.16
C ASP A 434 -10.76 2.90 -7.52
N ASP A 435 -10.97 4.21 -7.52
CA ASP A 435 -10.93 5.06 -8.73
C ASP A 435 -9.64 4.87 -9.53
N ARG A 436 -8.48 4.73 -8.85
CA ARG A 436 -7.19 4.48 -9.50
C ARG A 436 -7.04 3.05 -10.01
N LYS A 437 -7.77 2.07 -9.46
CA LYS A 437 -7.79 0.71 -10.01
C LYS A 437 -8.53 0.70 -11.33
N GLU A 438 -9.70 1.32 -11.38
CA GLU A 438 -10.50 1.49 -12.60
C GLU A 438 -9.70 2.24 -13.68
N TRP A 439 -9.13 3.39 -13.34
CA TRP A 439 -8.24 4.18 -14.21
C TRP A 439 -7.07 3.34 -14.79
N LEU A 440 -6.42 2.53 -13.96
CA LEU A 440 -5.34 1.62 -14.42
C LEU A 440 -5.86 0.43 -15.22
N THR A 441 -7.02 -0.13 -14.88
CA THR A 441 -7.66 -1.23 -15.61
C THR A 441 -8.01 -0.79 -17.01
N ASN A 442 -8.67 0.36 -17.15
CA ASN A 442 -9.02 0.95 -18.44
C ASN A 442 -7.77 1.17 -19.31
N PHE A 443 -6.65 1.62 -18.72
CA PHE A 443 -5.36 1.75 -19.40
C PHE A 443 -4.74 0.40 -19.81
N MET A 444 -4.77 -0.62 -18.94
CA MET A 444 -4.27 -1.96 -19.28
C MET A 444 -5.12 -2.61 -20.38
N GLU A 445 -6.44 -2.42 -20.37
CA GLU A 445 -7.36 -2.92 -21.40
C GLU A 445 -7.17 -2.20 -22.74
N ASP A 446 -7.07 -0.88 -22.74
CA ASP A 446 -6.74 -0.06 -23.92
C ASP A 446 -5.37 -0.45 -24.51
N ARG A 447 -4.35 -0.61 -23.66
CA ARG A 447 -3.01 -1.09 -24.06
C ARG A 447 -3.06 -2.52 -24.65
N ARG A 448 -3.87 -3.40 -24.07
CA ARG A 448 -4.10 -4.77 -24.58
C ARG A 448 -4.81 -4.75 -25.92
N GLN A 449 -5.86 -3.94 -26.09
CA GLN A 449 -6.58 -3.80 -27.35
C GLN A 449 -5.67 -3.24 -28.45
N ARG A 450 -4.89 -2.19 -28.17
CA ARG A 450 -3.89 -1.68 -29.14
C ARG A 450 -2.89 -2.76 -29.56
N ARG A 451 -2.34 -3.53 -28.61
CA ARG A 451 -1.43 -4.65 -28.92
C ARG A 451 -2.10 -5.70 -29.80
N LEU A 452 -3.33 -6.12 -29.49
CA LEU A 452 -4.10 -7.10 -30.27
C LEU A 452 -4.46 -6.61 -31.68
N HIS A 453 -4.55 -5.29 -31.89
CA HIS A 453 -4.83 -4.68 -33.19
C HIS A 453 -3.57 -4.15 -33.92
N GLY A 454 -2.36 -4.33 -33.36
CA GLY A 454 -1.11 -3.81 -33.92
C GLY A 454 -0.98 -2.27 -33.91
N LEU A 455 -1.83 -1.57 -33.16
CA LEU A 455 -1.88 -0.11 -33.12
C LEU A 455 -0.73 0.48 -32.26
N PRO A 456 -0.11 1.60 -32.68
CA PRO A 456 0.97 2.23 -31.91
C PRO A 456 0.49 2.77 -30.55
N GLU A 457 1.37 2.72 -29.54
CA GLU A 457 1.11 3.38 -28.25
C GLU A 457 1.11 4.91 -28.42
N GLN A 458 0.18 5.60 -27.75
CA GLN A 458 0.16 7.07 -27.74
C GLN A 458 1.34 7.63 -26.92
N PHE A 459 2.04 8.62 -27.46
CA PHE A 459 3.17 9.27 -26.80
C PHE A 459 2.99 10.79 -26.70
N LEU A 460 3.65 11.39 -25.70
CA LEU A 460 3.82 12.84 -25.55
C LEU A 460 5.15 13.30 -26.18
N TYR A 461 5.39 14.60 -26.16
CA TYR A 461 6.67 15.23 -26.52
C TYR A 461 7.07 15.21 -28.01
N GLY A 462 6.13 14.90 -28.91
CA GLY A 462 6.32 15.10 -30.36
C GLY A 462 6.74 16.53 -30.73
N THR A 463 7.26 16.71 -31.95
CA THR A 463 7.97 17.93 -32.38
C THR A 463 7.20 19.24 -32.24
N ALA A 464 5.86 19.22 -32.20
CA ALA A 464 5.01 20.40 -32.07
C ALA A 464 4.62 20.79 -30.62
N THR A 465 4.91 19.97 -29.60
CA THR A 465 4.39 20.18 -28.24
C THR A 465 5.14 21.28 -27.47
N LYS A 466 4.57 22.49 -27.38
CA LYS A 466 5.11 23.60 -26.56
C LYS A 466 4.44 23.76 -25.19
N HIS A 467 3.30 23.11 -24.96
CA HIS A 467 2.57 23.11 -23.70
C HIS A 467 1.83 21.78 -23.49
N LEU A 468 1.53 21.48 -22.22
CA LEU A 468 0.90 20.23 -21.78
C LEU A 468 -0.16 20.55 -20.72
N THR A 469 -1.35 19.92 -20.76
CA THR A 469 -2.35 20.08 -19.70
C THR A 469 -2.03 19.20 -18.49
N TYR A 470 -2.54 19.52 -17.30
CA TYR A 470 -2.33 18.63 -16.15
C TYR A 470 -3.14 17.33 -16.31
N ASN A 471 -4.33 17.38 -16.92
CA ASN A 471 -5.09 16.20 -17.33
C ASN A 471 -4.26 15.27 -18.24
N ASP A 472 -3.70 15.78 -19.35
CA ASP A 472 -2.84 15.01 -20.27
C ASP A 472 -1.63 14.42 -19.54
N PHE A 473 -0.93 15.23 -18.74
CA PHE A 473 0.22 14.78 -17.96
C PHE A 473 -0.14 13.60 -17.03
N ILE A 474 -1.25 13.69 -16.30
CA ILE A 474 -1.70 12.60 -15.42
C ILE A 474 -2.05 11.36 -16.27
N ASN A 475 -2.87 11.53 -17.31
CA ASN A 475 -3.50 10.43 -18.04
C ASN A 475 -2.63 9.81 -19.16
N LYS A 476 -1.51 10.43 -19.55
CA LYS A 476 -0.60 9.94 -20.61
C LYS A 476 0.85 9.75 -20.14
N GLU A 477 1.26 10.34 -19.02
CA GLU A 477 2.63 10.19 -18.50
C GLU A 477 2.66 9.54 -17.10
N LEU A 478 1.97 10.12 -16.12
CA LEU A 478 1.95 9.58 -14.76
C LEU A 478 1.26 8.20 -14.69
N ILE A 479 0.37 7.89 -15.64
CA ILE A 479 -0.21 6.55 -15.78
C ILE A 479 0.84 5.50 -16.16
N LEU A 480 1.84 5.86 -16.97
CA LEU A 480 2.94 4.97 -17.36
C LEU A 480 3.78 4.60 -16.13
N PHE A 481 4.12 5.60 -15.31
CA PHE A 481 4.70 5.37 -13.99
C PHE A 481 3.81 4.47 -13.12
N SER A 482 2.52 4.77 -13.04
CA SER A 482 1.60 4.04 -12.16
C SER A 482 1.46 2.57 -12.56
N ASN A 483 1.54 2.28 -13.86
CA ASN A 483 1.61 0.94 -14.42
C ASN A 483 2.97 0.27 -14.13
N SER A 484 4.10 0.90 -14.47
CA SER A 484 5.42 0.30 -14.24
C SER A 484 5.81 0.17 -12.76
N ASP A 485 5.21 0.97 -11.89
CA ASP A 485 5.29 0.82 -10.44
C ASP A 485 4.51 -0.42 -9.95
N ASN A 486 3.45 -0.85 -10.65
CA ASN A 486 2.85 -2.16 -10.46
C ASN A 486 3.70 -3.27 -11.06
N GLU A 487 4.16 -3.16 -12.32
CA GLU A 487 4.99 -4.15 -13.03
C GLU A 487 6.24 -4.56 -12.21
N ARG A 488 6.90 -3.59 -11.56
CA ARG A 488 8.07 -3.86 -10.71
C ARG A 488 7.75 -4.34 -9.29
N SER A 489 6.52 -4.14 -8.81
CA SER A 489 6.15 -4.35 -7.40
C SER A 489 5.26 -5.57 -7.16
N ILE A 490 4.44 -5.96 -8.13
CA ILE A 490 3.51 -7.09 -8.10
C ILE A 490 4.07 -8.19 -9.03
N PRO A 491 4.16 -9.45 -8.59
CA PRO A 491 4.70 -10.51 -9.42
C PRO A 491 3.69 -11.06 -10.45
N SER A 492 4.21 -11.82 -11.42
CA SER A 492 3.40 -12.64 -12.32
C SER A 492 2.82 -13.86 -11.58
N LEU A 493 1.64 -14.31 -12.02
CA LEU A 493 1.04 -15.59 -11.68
C LEU A 493 1.99 -16.76 -11.93
N VAL A 494 2.71 -16.72 -13.05
CA VAL A 494 3.32 -17.91 -13.64
C VAL A 494 4.57 -18.34 -12.87
N ASP A 495 5.50 -17.42 -12.62
CA ASP A 495 6.74 -17.69 -11.86
C ASP A 495 6.75 -17.12 -10.44
N GLY A 496 5.78 -16.29 -10.06
CA GLY A 496 5.80 -15.59 -8.77
C GLY A 496 6.88 -14.52 -8.65
N PHE A 497 7.55 -14.14 -9.75
CA PHE A 497 8.63 -13.16 -9.73
C PHE A 497 8.19 -11.77 -10.15
N LYS A 498 8.85 -10.80 -9.51
CA LYS A 498 8.98 -9.42 -10.01
C LYS A 498 10.14 -9.36 -11.02
N PRO A 499 10.16 -8.43 -11.98
CA PRO A 499 11.21 -8.32 -13.00
C PRO A 499 12.64 -8.37 -12.44
N GLY A 500 12.93 -7.66 -11.33
CA GLY A 500 14.26 -7.70 -10.70
C GLY A 500 14.69 -9.09 -10.19
N GLN A 501 13.77 -9.94 -9.74
CA GLN A 501 14.07 -11.33 -9.35
C GLN A 501 14.29 -12.20 -10.59
N ARG A 502 13.49 -11.99 -11.64
CA ARG A 502 13.59 -12.69 -12.91
C ARG A 502 14.91 -12.42 -13.62
N LYS A 503 15.33 -11.14 -13.68
CA LYS A 503 16.64 -10.69 -14.17
C LYS A 503 17.81 -11.40 -13.48
N VAL A 504 17.76 -11.50 -12.13
CA VAL A 504 18.77 -12.24 -11.35
C VAL A 504 18.86 -13.71 -11.79
N LEU A 505 17.73 -14.43 -11.83
CA LEU A 505 17.73 -15.87 -12.18
C LEU A 505 18.11 -16.10 -13.64
N TYR A 506 17.64 -15.26 -14.57
CA TYR A 506 18.05 -15.27 -15.97
C TYR A 506 19.58 -15.19 -16.11
N THR A 507 20.23 -14.24 -15.44
CA THR A 507 21.69 -14.14 -15.46
C THR A 507 22.37 -15.34 -14.82
N CYS A 508 21.82 -15.91 -13.73
CA CYS A 508 22.35 -17.13 -13.13
C CYS A 508 22.28 -18.32 -14.10
N PHE A 509 21.16 -18.51 -14.81
CA PHE A 509 21.02 -19.57 -15.82
C PHE A 509 21.92 -19.33 -17.05
N LYS A 510 22.02 -18.07 -17.53
CA LYS A 510 22.87 -17.65 -18.66
C LYS A 510 24.36 -17.83 -18.38
N ARG A 511 24.81 -17.60 -17.14
CA ARG A 511 26.20 -17.82 -16.70
C ARG A 511 26.50 -19.29 -16.38
N ASN A 512 25.51 -20.05 -15.90
CA ASN A 512 25.64 -21.48 -15.53
C ASN A 512 26.82 -21.77 -14.57
N ASP A 513 27.05 -20.83 -13.63
CA ASP A 513 28.17 -20.91 -12.67
C ASP A 513 27.99 -22.08 -11.69
N LYS A 514 28.80 -23.14 -11.86
CA LYS A 514 28.91 -24.26 -10.91
C LYS A 514 29.83 -23.97 -9.71
N ARG A 515 30.15 -22.70 -9.46
CA ARG A 515 31.00 -22.23 -8.36
C ARG A 515 30.33 -21.04 -7.70
N GLU A 516 30.61 -20.86 -6.42
CA GLU A 516 30.16 -19.69 -5.66
C GLU A 516 30.68 -18.38 -6.25
N VAL A 517 29.83 -17.36 -6.29
CA VAL A 517 30.13 -16.00 -6.75
C VAL A 517 29.74 -14.99 -5.69
N LYS A 518 30.53 -13.92 -5.50
CA LYS A 518 30.20 -12.85 -4.54
C LYS A 518 28.94 -12.12 -4.97
N VAL A 519 28.04 -11.83 -4.04
CA VAL A 519 26.76 -11.15 -4.34
C VAL A 519 26.99 -9.81 -5.06
N ALA A 520 28.00 -9.03 -4.68
CA ALA A 520 28.36 -7.80 -5.36
C ALA A 520 28.86 -8.01 -6.81
N GLN A 521 29.56 -9.10 -7.10
CA GLN A 521 30.02 -9.42 -8.47
C GLN A 521 28.86 -9.93 -9.32
N LEU A 522 27.99 -10.77 -8.75
CA LEU A 522 26.78 -11.23 -9.42
C LEU A 522 25.87 -10.04 -9.76
N ALA A 523 25.64 -9.11 -8.83
CA ALA A 523 24.81 -7.93 -9.08
C ALA A 523 25.30 -7.09 -10.28
N GLY A 524 26.60 -6.83 -10.39
CA GLY A 524 27.18 -6.14 -11.55
C GLY A 524 26.94 -6.91 -12.86
N SER A 525 27.19 -8.22 -12.88
CA SER A 525 26.89 -9.05 -14.07
C SER A 525 25.40 -9.17 -14.38
N VAL A 526 24.50 -9.11 -13.39
CA VAL A 526 23.05 -9.06 -13.65
C VAL A 526 22.70 -7.72 -14.29
N ALA A 527 23.23 -6.61 -13.79
CA ALA A 527 22.97 -5.29 -14.35
C ALA A 527 23.43 -5.18 -15.82
N GLU A 528 24.61 -5.70 -16.14
CA GLU A 528 25.15 -5.83 -17.50
C GLU A 528 24.31 -6.77 -18.38
N MET A 529 24.11 -8.02 -17.97
CA MET A 529 23.53 -9.06 -18.84
C MET A 529 22.01 -8.94 -19.01
N SER A 530 21.32 -8.17 -18.17
CA SER A 530 19.85 -8.00 -18.19
C SER A 530 19.38 -6.54 -18.28
N ALA A 531 20.27 -5.59 -18.61
CA ALA A 531 19.97 -4.16 -18.73
C ALA A 531 19.22 -3.57 -17.51
N TYR A 532 19.71 -3.84 -16.28
CA TYR A 532 19.04 -3.33 -15.07
C TYR A 532 19.45 -1.88 -14.76
N HIS A 533 18.58 -0.92 -15.04
CA HIS A 533 18.89 0.50 -14.91
C HIS A 533 18.76 1.07 -13.48
N HIS A 534 17.93 0.50 -12.60
CA HIS A 534 17.60 1.09 -11.29
C HIS A 534 18.65 0.86 -10.16
N GLY A 535 19.93 0.74 -10.52
CA GLY A 535 21.07 0.72 -9.59
C GLY A 535 21.32 -0.61 -8.84
N GLU A 536 22.59 -1.02 -8.77
CA GLU A 536 22.98 -2.34 -8.24
C GLU A 536 22.54 -2.60 -6.78
N GLN A 537 22.39 -1.58 -5.93
CA GLN A 537 22.06 -1.78 -4.51
C GLN A 537 20.71 -2.48 -4.31
N ALA A 538 19.70 -2.13 -5.13
CA ALA A 538 18.40 -2.82 -5.11
C ALA A 538 18.51 -4.27 -5.60
N LEU A 539 19.40 -4.52 -6.55
CA LEU A 539 19.67 -5.82 -7.15
C LEU A 539 20.44 -6.74 -6.18
N MET A 540 21.43 -6.22 -5.46
CA MET A 540 22.13 -6.92 -4.37
C MET A 540 21.15 -7.34 -3.27
N MET A 541 20.23 -6.46 -2.85
CA MET A 541 19.18 -6.83 -1.89
C MET A 541 18.21 -7.87 -2.45
N THR A 542 17.92 -7.83 -3.76
CA THR A 542 17.07 -8.84 -4.43
C THR A 542 17.74 -10.22 -4.43
N ILE A 543 19.04 -10.29 -4.70
CA ILE A 543 19.84 -11.53 -4.59
C ILE A 543 19.83 -12.07 -3.15
N VAL A 544 20.04 -11.20 -2.15
CA VAL A 544 19.99 -11.59 -0.73
C VAL A 544 18.61 -12.16 -0.36
N ASN A 545 17.53 -11.50 -0.74
CA ASN A 545 16.16 -11.95 -0.45
C ASN A 545 15.82 -13.29 -1.13
N LEU A 546 16.37 -13.59 -2.32
CA LEU A 546 16.20 -14.88 -3.03
C LEU A 546 17.00 -16.04 -2.40
N ALA A 547 18.05 -15.73 -1.62
CA ALA A 547 18.90 -16.72 -0.96
C ALA A 547 18.50 -16.99 0.51
N GLN A 548 17.73 -16.10 1.15
CA GLN A 548 17.36 -16.24 2.56
C GLN A 548 16.50 -17.47 2.86
N SER A 549 16.95 -18.31 3.79
CA SER A 549 16.33 -19.60 4.18
C SER A 549 15.86 -19.68 5.64
N PHE A 550 15.82 -18.57 6.38
CA PHE A 550 15.40 -18.55 7.79
C PHE A 550 13.88 -18.70 7.95
N VAL A 551 13.42 -19.11 9.13
CA VAL A 551 12.00 -19.35 9.43
C VAL A 551 11.15 -18.09 9.12
N GLY A 552 10.30 -18.19 8.11
CA GLY A 552 9.43 -17.10 7.66
C GLY A 552 9.93 -16.26 6.47
N SER A 553 11.04 -16.62 5.81
CA SER A 553 11.42 -16.09 4.50
C SER A 553 10.82 -16.92 3.34
N ASN A 554 11.63 -17.73 2.65
CA ASN A 554 11.27 -18.56 1.51
C ASN A 554 11.07 -20.02 1.96
N ASN A 555 10.10 -20.74 1.39
CA ASN A 555 10.00 -22.19 1.60
C ASN A 555 11.00 -22.94 0.72
N VAL A 556 11.28 -22.45 -0.49
CA VAL A 556 12.35 -22.96 -1.37
C VAL A 556 13.23 -21.81 -1.83
N SER A 557 14.42 -21.68 -1.23
CA SER A 557 15.45 -20.74 -1.63
C SER A 557 16.11 -21.19 -2.94
N LEU A 558 15.93 -20.39 -4.00
CA LEU A 558 16.43 -20.69 -5.35
C LEU A 558 17.94 -20.41 -5.49
N LEU A 559 18.46 -19.57 -4.60
CA LEU A 559 19.88 -19.30 -4.42
C LEU A 559 20.35 -19.84 -3.07
N GLN A 560 21.60 -20.26 -2.97
CA GLN A 560 22.19 -20.75 -1.72
C GLN A 560 22.80 -19.58 -0.91
N PRO A 561 22.52 -19.47 0.41
CA PRO A 561 23.06 -18.42 1.28
C PRO A 561 24.46 -18.79 1.80
N ILE A 562 25.49 -18.58 0.99
CA ILE A 562 26.88 -18.91 1.35
C ILE A 562 27.49 -17.76 2.18
N GLY A 563 27.19 -17.78 3.48
CA GLY A 563 27.62 -16.78 4.45
C GLY A 563 26.44 -16.16 5.22
N GLN A 564 26.65 -14.95 5.76
CA GLN A 564 25.66 -14.28 6.61
C GLN A 564 24.61 -13.52 5.78
N PHE A 565 23.59 -14.21 5.31
CA PHE A 565 22.44 -13.64 4.56
C PHE A 565 21.34 -13.02 5.44
N GLY A 566 21.60 -12.90 6.75
CA GLY A 566 20.66 -12.42 7.75
C GLY A 566 19.79 -13.54 8.31
N THR A 567 19.17 -13.29 9.46
CA THR A 567 18.54 -14.30 10.31
C THR A 567 17.13 -13.89 10.74
N ARG A 568 16.43 -14.79 11.45
CA ARG A 568 15.14 -14.47 12.06
C ARG A 568 15.20 -13.45 13.21
N LEU A 569 16.39 -13.08 13.69
CA LEU A 569 16.56 -12.09 14.77
C LEU A 569 16.07 -10.70 14.34
N HIS A 570 16.39 -10.30 13.10
CA HIS A 570 16.03 -9.01 12.51
C HIS A 570 15.19 -9.13 11.23
N GLY A 571 14.86 -10.35 10.80
CA GLY A 571 14.14 -10.60 9.56
C GLY A 571 15.00 -10.31 8.33
N GLY A 572 16.23 -10.83 8.31
CA GLY A 572 17.16 -10.69 7.18
C GLY A 572 17.90 -9.35 7.09
N LYS A 573 17.56 -8.36 7.92
CA LYS A 573 18.22 -7.03 7.93
C LYS A 573 19.63 -7.02 8.52
N ASP A 574 19.98 -8.11 9.20
CA ASP A 574 21.30 -8.45 9.75
C ASP A 574 22.20 -9.18 8.73
N ALA A 575 21.83 -9.18 7.45
CA ALA A 575 22.70 -9.64 6.38
C ALA A 575 24.00 -8.83 6.32
N ALA A 576 25.13 -9.53 6.14
CA ALA A 576 26.42 -8.91 5.92
C ALA A 576 26.50 -8.23 4.55
N SER A 577 27.44 -7.28 4.39
CA SER A 577 27.62 -6.54 3.14
C SER A 577 27.81 -7.49 1.93
N PRO A 578 27.16 -7.24 0.77
CA PRO A 578 27.31 -8.00 -0.48
C PRO A 578 28.74 -8.26 -0.97
N ARG A 579 29.75 -7.58 -0.41
CA ARG A 579 31.18 -7.78 -0.68
C ARG A 579 31.79 -8.99 0.03
N TYR A 580 31.16 -9.48 1.10
CA TYR A 580 31.63 -10.59 1.93
C TYR A 580 30.86 -11.90 1.73
N ILE A 581 29.61 -11.82 1.27
CA ILE A 581 28.73 -12.98 1.08
C ILE A 581 28.76 -13.49 -0.36
N PHE A 582 28.61 -14.82 -0.49
CA PHE A 582 28.66 -15.55 -1.75
C PHE A 582 27.34 -16.28 -2.00
N THR A 583 27.07 -16.64 -3.24
CA THR A 583 25.85 -17.33 -3.64
C THR A 583 26.12 -18.24 -4.84
N MET A 584 25.28 -19.27 -5.01
CA MET A 584 25.16 -20.05 -6.25
C MET A 584 23.71 -20.49 -6.45
N LEU A 585 23.37 -21.06 -7.62
CA LEU A 585 22.07 -21.68 -7.84
C LEU A 585 21.87 -22.89 -6.92
N SER A 586 20.68 -23.00 -6.31
CA SER A 586 20.25 -24.23 -5.64
C SER A 586 20.06 -25.35 -6.67
N PRO A 587 20.42 -26.62 -6.38
CA PRO A 587 20.14 -27.76 -7.27
C PRO A 587 18.67 -27.83 -7.71
N LEU A 588 17.77 -27.50 -6.78
CA LEU A 588 16.32 -27.46 -7.00
C LEU A 588 15.91 -26.42 -8.06
N ALA A 589 16.67 -25.35 -8.25
CA ALA A 589 16.28 -24.25 -9.13
C ALA A 589 16.19 -24.67 -10.60
N ARG A 590 17.05 -25.58 -11.08
CA ARG A 590 17.01 -26.05 -12.48
C ARG A 590 16.08 -27.25 -12.71
N LEU A 591 15.62 -27.89 -11.64
CA LEU A 591 14.51 -28.84 -11.67
C LEU A 591 13.16 -28.08 -11.68
N LEU A 592 13.04 -27.02 -10.88
CA LEU A 592 11.87 -26.15 -10.86
C LEU A 592 11.65 -25.40 -12.18
N PHE A 593 12.72 -25.00 -12.87
CA PHE A 593 12.70 -24.31 -14.16
C PHE A 593 13.47 -25.14 -15.22
N PRO A 594 12.83 -26.11 -15.90
CA PRO A 594 13.51 -27.07 -16.76
C PRO A 594 14.18 -26.43 -17.99
N ALA A 595 15.41 -26.85 -18.30
CA ALA A 595 16.22 -26.27 -19.38
C ALA A 595 15.69 -26.48 -20.81
N VAL A 596 14.69 -27.36 -20.99
CA VAL A 596 13.99 -27.52 -22.27
C VAL A 596 13.00 -26.38 -22.49
N ASP A 597 12.34 -25.94 -21.41
CA ASP A 597 11.22 -25.01 -21.44
C ASP A 597 11.70 -23.58 -21.75
N ASP A 598 12.96 -23.26 -21.44
CA ASP A 598 13.66 -22.03 -21.82
C ASP A 598 13.53 -21.69 -23.33
N ASN A 599 13.36 -22.68 -24.21
CA ASN A 599 13.24 -22.45 -25.65
C ASN A 599 11.83 -21.98 -26.07
N LEU A 600 10.83 -22.17 -25.21
CA LEU A 600 9.41 -21.82 -25.43
C LEU A 600 9.06 -20.45 -24.85
N LEU A 601 9.99 -19.81 -24.15
CA LEU A 601 9.77 -18.54 -23.46
C LEU A 601 10.03 -17.38 -24.41
N LYS A 602 9.11 -16.43 -24.46
CA LYS A 602 9.28 -15.16 -25.17
C LYS A 602 10.27 -14.28 -24.40
N PHE A 603 11.43 -14.00 -25.00
CA PHE A 603 12.46 -13.14 -24.41
C PHE A 603 12.24 -11.68 -24.76
N LEU A 604 12.49 -10.80 -23.80
CA LEU A 604 12.45 -9.36 -24.03
C LEU A 604 13.79 -8.87 -24.60
N TYR A 605 13.73 -7.77 -25.34
CA TYR A 605 14.90 -7.02 -25.81
C TYR A 605 14.88 -5.60 -25.21
N ASP A 606 15.95 -5.21 -24.54
CA ASP A 606 16.15 -3.87 -23.97
C ASP A 606 17.51 -3.34 -24.45
N ASP A 607 17.59 -2.07 -24.84
CA ASP A 607 18.72 -1.46 -25.55
C ASP A 607 19.23 -2.25 -26.79
N ASN A 608 18.36 -3.08 -27.40
CA ASN A 608 18.62 -4.08 -28.46
C ASN A 608 19.42 -5.33 -28.00
N GLN A 609 19.59 -5.55 -26.70
CA GLN A 609 20.16 -6.76 -26.09
C GLN A 609 19.04 -7.70 -25.65
N ARG A 610 19.14 -9.01 -25.95
CA ARG A 610 18.24 -10.03 -25.40
C ARG A 610 18.46 -10.15 -23.89
N VAL A 611 17.43 -9.83 -23.11
CA VAL A 611 17.40 -9.88 -21.64
C VAL A 611 16.57 -11.09 -21.18
N GLU A 612 15.88 -11.01 -20.03
CA GLU A 612 15.04 -12.06 -19.47
C GLU A 612 13.71 -12.27 -20.23
N PRO A 613 12.98 -13.38 -20.02
CA PRO A 613 11.64 -13.57 -20.58
C PRO A 613 10.55 -12.79 -19.83
N GLU A 614 9.39 -12.61 -20.47
CA GLU A 614 8.21 -11.97 -19.83
C GLU A 614 7.85 -12.65 -18.50
N TRP A 615 7.94 -13.98 -18.46
CA TRP A 615 7.86 -14.84 -17.28
C TRP A 615 8.59 -16.17 -17.54
N TYR A 616 8.98 -16.86 -16.47
CA TYR A 616 9.38 -18.27 -16.54
C TYR A 616 8.16 -19.18 -16.32
N ILE A 617 8.24 -20.43 -16.78
CA ILE A 617 7.19 -21.45 -16.62
C ILE A 617 7.70 -22.60 -15.73
N PRO A 618 7.56 -22.53 -14.39
CA PRO A 618 8.04 -23.56 -13.49
C PRO A 618 7.20 -24.84 -13.55
N ILE A 619 7.70 -25.95 -12.98
CA ILE A 619 6.94 -27.20 -12.86
C ILE A 619 5.79 -27.13 -11.83
N ILE A 620 5.83 -26.16 -10.92
CA ILE A 620 4.85 -25.92 -9.84
C ILE A 620 4.76 -24.42 -9.52
N PRO A 621 3.61 -23.89 -9.05
CA PRO A 621 3.39 -22.46 -8.88
C PRO A 621 4.24 -21.86 -7.75
N MET A 622 5.41 -21.32 -8.10
CA MET A 622 6.36 -20.71 -7.16
C MET A 622 5.77 -19.53 -6.38
N VAL A 623 4.76 -18.85 -6.94
CA VAL A 623 3.97 -17.79 -6.28
C VAL A 623 3.23 -18.25 -5.02
N LEU A 624 2.90 -19.54 -4.92
CA LEU A 624 2.31 -20.14 -3.72
C LEU A 624 3.37 -20.69 -2.76
N ILE A 625 4.48 -21.21 -3.28
CA ILE A 625 5.56 -21.80 -2.47
C ILE A 625 6.27 -20.72 -1.62
N ASN A 626 6.75 -19.65 -2.24
CA ASN A 626 7.46 -18.57 -1.54
C ASN A 626 6.55 -17.37 -1.18
N GLY A 627 5.28 -17.43 -1.57
CA GLY A 627 4.34 -16.32 -1.42
C GLY A 627 4.72 -15.09 -2.23
N ALA A 628 4.04 -13.98 -1.96
CA ALA A 628 4.30 -12.70 -2.59
C ALA A 628 3.89 -11.54 -1.68
N GLU A 629 4.70 -10.48 -1.62
CA GLU A 629 4.29 -9.21 -1.01
C GLU A 629 4.75 -8.03 -1.87
N GLY A 630 3.81 -7.15 -2.20
CA GLY A 630 4.02 -6.04 -3.14
C GLY A 630 3.02 -4.91 -2.90
N ILE A 631 3.48 -3.68 -3.06
CA ILE A 631 2.67 -2.47 -3.00
C ILE A 631 3.07 -1.65 -4.22
N GLY A 632 2.13 -1.42 -5.13
CA GLY A 632 2.31 -0.51 -6.26
C GLY A 632 1.28 0.61 -6.21
N THR A 633 0.91 1.16 -7.36
CA THR A 633 -0.07 2.22 -7.45
C THR A 633 -1.48 1.66 -7.64
N GLY A 634 -2.39 1.97 -6.70
CA GLY A 634 -3.78 1.46 -6.68
C GLY A 634 -3.92 0.02 -6.15
N TRP A 635 -2.92 -0.83 -6.40
CA TRP A 635 -2.94 -2.26 -6.09
C TRP A 635 -1.90 -2.69 -5.05
N ALA A 636 -2.20 -3.80 -4.37
CA ALA A 636 -1.30 -4.44 -3.42
C ALA A 636 -1.47 -5.97 -3.45
N CYS A 637 -0.37 -6.70 -3.41
CA CYS A 637 -0.31 -8.15 -3.37
C CYS A 637 0.12 -8.62 -1.97
N LYS A 638 -0.61 -9.58 -1.39
CA LYS A 638 -0.18 -10.32 -0.19
C LYS A 638 -0.65 -11.77 -0.24
N ILE A 639 0.24 -12.65 -0.65
CA ILE A 639 0.07 -14.12 -0.70
C ILE A 639 1.06 -14.73 0.30
N PRO A 640 0.62 -15.61 1.21
CA PRO A 640 1.51 -16.30 2.14
C PRO A 640 2.18 -17.50 1.47
N ASN A 641 3.12 -18.11 2.17
CA ASN A 641 3.77 -19.34 1.74
C ASN A 641 2.83 -20.54 1.99
N TYR A 642 2.93 -21.57 1.14
CA TYR A 642 2.23 -22.85 1.26
C TYR A 642 3.22 -24.01 1.16
N ASP A 643 2.81 -25.20 1.57
CA ASP A 643 3.70 -26.37 1.55
C ASP A 643 3.94 -26.89 0.12
N THR A 644 5.20 -27.21 -0.16
CA THR A 644 5.64 -27.70 -1.47
C THR A 644 5.04 -29.07 -1.79
N ARG A 645 4.85 -29.94 -0.78
CA ARG A 645 4.32 -31.30 -0.98
C ARG A 645 2.79 -31.26 -1.15
N GLU A 646 2.07 -30.40 -0.41
CA GLU A 646 0.64 -30.10 -0.65
C GLU A 646 0.39 -29.62 -2.09
N ILE A 647 1.21 -28.67 -2.58
CA ILE A 647 1.10 -28.15 -3.96
C ILE A 647 1.36 -29.26 -4.99
N VAL A 648 2.44 -30.04 -4.85
CA VAL A 648 2.74 -31.16 -5.76
C VAL A 648 1.63 -32.22 -5.74
N ASN A 649 1.05 -32.51 -4.58
CA ASN A 649 -0.06 -33.45 -4.46
C ASN A 649 -1.34 -32.93 -5.13
N ASN A 650 -1.65 -31.65 -5.02
CA ASN A 650 -2.79 -31.05 -5.72
C ASN A 650 -2.58 -30.98 -7.24
N VAL A 651 -1.36 -30.66 -7.72
CA VAL A 651 -1.04 -30.76 -9.16
C VAL A 651 -1.21 -32.19 -9.66
N ARG A 652 -0.74 -33.21 -8.92
CA ARG A 652 -0.95 -34.63 -9.26
C ARG A 652 -2.43 -34.99 -9.33
N ARG A 653 -3.25 -34.58 -8.35
CA ARG A 653 -4.71 -34.76 -8.38
C ARG A 653 -5.35 -34.18 -9.64
N MET A 654 -4.93 -32.98 -10.04
CA MET A 654 -5.46 -32.33 -11.25
C MET A 654 -4.99 -33.02 -12.54
N LEU A 655 -3.77 -33.57 -12.58
CA LEU A 655 -3.32 -34.46 -13.67
C LEU A 655 -4.10 -35.79 -13.74
N ASP A 656 -4.74 -36.19 -12.65
CA ASP A 656 -5.63 -37.34 -12.56
C ASP A 656 -7.12 -36.96 -12.70
N GLY A 657 -7.42 -35.70 -13.08
CA GLY A 657 -8.77 -35.20 -13.34
C GLY A 657 -9.61 -34.86 -12.10
N LEU A 658 -8.97 -34.74 -10.93
CA LEU A 658 -9.64 -34.48 -9.64
C LEU A 658 -9.44 -33.04 -9.15
N ASP A 659 -10.47 -32.46 -8.50
CA ASP A 659 -10.37 -31.14 -7.89
C ASP A 659 -9.27 -31.06 -6.80
N PRO A 660 -8.55 -29.92 -6.69
CA PRO A 660 -7.53 -29.71 -5.67
C PRO A 660 -8.12 -29.49 -4.28
N HIS A 661 -7.50 -30.09 -3.27
CA HIS A 661 -7.86 -29.87 -1.87
C HIS A 661 -7.53 -28.43 -1.42
N PRO A 662 -8.29 -27.87 -0.46
CA PRO A 662 -7.92 -26.60 0.17
C PRO A 662 -6.57 -26.76 0.91
N MET A 663 -5.68 -25.79 0.72
CA MET A 663 -4.34 -25.76 1.33
C MET A 663 -4.30 -24.70 2.44
N LEU A 664 -3.54 -24.97 3.51
CA LEU A 664 -3.35 -24.01 4.60
C LEU A 664 -1.96 -23.35 4.49
N PRO A 665 -1.82 -22.05 4.86
CA PRO A 665 -0.51 -21.40 4.84
C PRO A 665 0.52 -22.15 5.70
N ASN A 666 1.70 -22.41 5.14
CA ASN A 666 2.76 -23.20 5.74
C ASN A 666 4.12 -22.52 5.49
N TYR A 667 4.98 -22.49 6.50
CA TYR A 667 6.30 -21.86 6.46
C TYR A 667 7.38 -22.85 6.86
N LYS A 668 8.40 -23.01 6.01
CA LYS A 668 9.51 -23.94 6.25
C LYS A 668 10.14 -23.73 7.64
N ASN A 669 10.31 -24.83 8.36
CA ASN A 669 10.87 -24.92 9.72
C ASN A 669 10.13 -24.12 10.82
N PHE A 670 8.89 -23.64 10.58
CA PHE A 670 8.04 -23.04 11.62
C PHE A 670 7.42 -24.11 12.52
N LYS A 671 7.45 -23.91 13.84
CA LYS A 671 6.98 -24.91 14.83
C LYS A 671 5.61 -24.62 15.45
N GLY A 672 5.01 -23.47 15.14
CA GLY A 672 3.74 -23.03 15.73
C GLY A 672 2.50 -23.43 14.93
N ALA A 673 1.33 -23.20 15.51
CA ALA A 673 0.05 -23.55 14.89
C ALA A 673 -0.49 -22.42 13.98
N ILE A 674 -0.88 -22.77 12.75
CA ILE A 674 -1.67 -21.91 11.85
C ILE A 674 -3.09 -22.46 11.78
N GLN A 675 -4.08 -21.60 12.00
CA GLN A 675 -5.50 -21.98 12.10
C GLN A 675 -6.40 -21.01 11.34
N GLU A 676 -7.38 -21.51 10.61
CA GLU A 676 -8.37 -20.68 9.90
C GLU A 676 -9.47 -20.17 10.86
N LEU A 677 -9.80 -18.88 10.77
CA LEU A 677 -10.98 -18.28 11.43
C LEU A 677 -12.19 -18.20 10.50
N GLY A 678 -11.95 -18.15 9.20
CA GLY A 678 -12.90 -18.14 8.09
C GLY A 678 -12.19 -17.71 6.81
N GLN A 679 -12.90 -17.74 5.67
CA GLN A 679 -12.35 -17.54 4.32
C GLN A 679 -11.29 -16.42 4.24
N ASN A 680 -10.07 -16.79 3.82
CA ASN A 680 -8.89 -15.91 3.69
C ASN A 680 -8.45 -15.19 4.99
N GLN A 681 -8.83 -15.69 6.17
CA GLN A 681 -8.44 -15.14 7.47
C GLN A 681 -7.89 -16.23 8.40
N TYR A 682 -6.61 -16.15 8.70
CA TYR A 682 -5.87 -17.12 9.52
C TYR A 682 -5.31 -16.46 10.79
N VAL A 683 -5.06 -17.25 11.83
CA VAL A 683 -4.25 -16.87 13.00
C VAL A 683 -3.02 -17.74 13.04
N VAL A 684 -1.86 -17.09 13.09
CA VAL A 684 -0.56 -17.71 13.31
C VAL A 684 -0.23 -17.58 14.79
N SER A 685 -0.11 -18.71 15.49
CA SER A 685 0.20 -18.76 16.92
C SER A 685 1.64 -19.21 17.15
N GLY A 686 2.34 -18.56 18.08
CA GLY A 686 3.60 -19.05 18.64
C GLY A 686 3.38 -20.17 19.67
N GLU A 687 4.47 -20.71 20.20
CA GLU A 687 4.46 -21.82 21.17
C GLU A 687 4.94 -21.36 22.54
N ILE A 688 4.19 -21.76 23.57
CA ILE A 688 4.37 -21.33 24.96
C ILE A 688 4.07 -22.46 25.94
N PHE A 689 4.95 -22.64 26.92
CA PHE A 689 4.97 -23.74 27.86
C PHE A 689 5.05 -23.18 29.29
N VAL A 690 4.21 -23.68 30.20
CA VAL A 690 4.31 -23.35 31.63
C VAL A 690 5.20 -24.41 32.29
N VAL A 691 6.35 -24.00 32.82
CA VAL A 691 7.34 -24.92 33.42
C VAL A 691 7.08 -25.12 34.91
N ASP A 692 6.82 -24.04 35.62
CA ASP A 692 6.42 -24.06 37.02
C ASP A 692 5.41 -22.92 37.32
N ARG A 693 5.17 -22.62 38.60
CA ARG A 693 4.18 -21.59 39.02
C ARG A 693 4.64 -20.14 38.85
N ASN A 694 5.91 -19.90 38.50
CA ASN A 694 6.49 -18.57 38.31
C ASN A 694 7.23 -18.42 36.96
N THR A 695 7.53 -19.51 36.24
CA THR A 695 8.35 -19.52 35.03
C THR A 695 7.61 -20.08 33.81
N VAL A 696 7.68 -19.34 32.70
CA VAL A 696 7.07 -19.66 31.40
C VAL A 696 8.14 -19.65 30.30
N GLU A 697 8.17 -20.69 29.45
CA GLU A 697 9.04 -20.78 28.28
C GLU A 697 8.28 -20.41 26.99
N ILE A 698 8.83 -19.49 26.19
CA ILE A 698 8.34 -19.15 24.85
C ILE A 698 9.32 -19.73 23.83
N THR A 699 8.90 -20.75 23.08
CA THR A 699 9.79 -21.56 22.21
C THR A 699 9.57 -21.34 20.72
N GLU A 700 8.54 -20.57 20.35
CA GLU A 700 8.31 -20.15 18.96
C GLU A 700 7.53 -18.82 18.92
N LEU A 701 7.86 -17.94 17.98
CA LEU A 701 7.16 -16.67 17.74
C LEU A 701 6.33 -16.75 16.45
N PRO A 702 5.17 -16.07 16.34
CA PRO A 702 4.40 -16.07 15.09
C PRO A 702 5.24 -15.62 13.88
N VAL A 703 5.02 -16.25 12.73
CA VAL A 703 5.74 -15.96 11.48
C VAL A 703 5.81 -14.44 11.20
N ARG A 704 7.01 -13.98 10.80
CA ARG A 704 7.40 -12.56 10.62
C ARG A 704 7.38 -11.69 11.90
N THR A 705 7.36 -12.31 13.08
CA THR A 705 7.67 -11.67 14.37
C THR A 705 9.14 -11.94 14.72
N TRP A 706 9.99 -10.94 14.52
CA TRP A 706 11.45 -11.07 14.66
C TRP A 706 11.90 -10.97 16.12
N THR A 707 12.91 -11.76 16.51
CA THR A 707 13.28 -11.94 17.93
C THR A 707 13.67 -10.65 18.63
N GLN A 708 14.49 -9.80 18.00
CA GLN A 708 14.90 -8.51 18.57
C GLN A 708 13.73 -7.53 18.67
N VAL A 709 12.85 -7.52 17.66
CA VAL A 709 11.65 -6.66 17.64
C VAL A 709 10.66 -7.09 18.73
N TYR A 710 10.53 -8.40 18.97
CA TYR A 710 9.70 -8.94 20.05
C TYR A 710 10.24 -8.56 21.43
N LYS A 711 11.56 -8.69 21.65
CA LYS A 711 12.24 -8.22 22.86
C LYS A 711 11.93 -6.75 23.16
N GLU A 712 12.22 -5.87 22.21
CA GLU A 712 12.06 -4.41 22.36
C GLU A 712 10.60 -3.94 22.50
N GLN A 713 9.64 -4.58 21.80
CA GLN A 713 8.25 -4.11 21.73
C GLN A 713 7.25 -4.90 22.59
N VAL A 714 7.70 -5.99 23.23
CA VAL A 714 6.87 -6.85 24.08
C VAL A 714 7.49 -7.06 25.45
N LEU A 715 8.73 -7.59 25.52
CA LEU A 715 9.33 -7.96 26.81
C LEU A 715 9.85 -6.76 27.60
N GLU A 716 10.60 -5.84 26.98
CA GLU A 716 11.11 -4.64 27.67
C GLU A 716 9.99 -3.76 28.28
N PRO A 717 8.86 -3.49 27.59
CA PRO A 717 7.71 -2.80 28.21
C PRO A 717 7.00 -3.62 29.29
N MET A 718 7.11 -4.95 29.30
CA MET A 718 6.56 -5.81 30.34
C MET A 718 7.47 -5.89 31.57
N LEU A 719 8.79 -5.79 31.41
CA LEU A 719 9.77 -5.81 32.50
C LEU A 719 9.81 -4.48 33.24
N ASN A 720 10.04 -3.39 32.50
CA ASN A 720 10.22 -2.06 33.10
C ASN A 720 8.88 -1.37 33.41
N GLY A 721 7.79 -1.81 32.78
CA GLY A 721 6.52 -1.09 32.75
C GLY A 721 6.55 0.16 31.86
N THR A 722 5.46 0.90 31.84
CA THR A 722 5.32 2.21 31.20
C THR A 722 4.43 3.13 32.03
N GLU A 723 4.39 4.43 31.73
CA GLU A 723 3.43 5.41 32.32
C GLU A 723 1.95 4.96 32.28
N LYS A 724 1.61 3.96 31.46
CA LYS A 724 0.23 3.47 31.22
C LYS A 724 -0.01 2.04 31.69
N THR A 725 1.05 1.30 32.01
CA THR A 725 0.97 -0.15 32.30
C THR A 725 2.04 -0.54 33.33
N PRO A 726 1.68 -1.09 34.50
CA PRO A 726 2.67 -1.58 35.46
C PRO A 726 3.47 -2.75 34.89
N ALA A 727 4.66 -3.00 35.46
CA ALA A 727 5.48 -4.16 35.12
C ALA A 727 4.71 -5.47 35.35
N LEU A 728 4.73 -6.34 34.34
CA LEU A 728 4.02 -7.62 34.30
C LEU A 728 4.96 -8.80 34.64
N ILE A 729 6.19 -8.78 34.12
CA ILE A 729 7.22 -9.80 34.36
C ILE A 729 8.26 -9.28 35.35
N SER A 730 9.00 -10.16 36.02
CA SER A 730 10.02 -9.79 37.01
C SER A 730 11.46 -9.91 36.49
N ASP A 731 11.69 -10.84 35.57
CA ASP A 731 12.98 -11.16 34.95
C ASP A 731 12.71 -11.94 33.66
N TYR A 732 13.63 -11.92 32.70
CA TYR A 732 13.60 -12.83 31.55
C TYR A 732 15.01 -13.18 31.07
N LYS A 733 15.18 -14.40 30.57
CA LYS A 733 16.44 -14.90 30.00
C LYS A 733 16.27 -15.36 28.57
N GLU A 734 17.34 -15.25 27.79
CA GLU A 734 17.39 -15.57 26.37
C GLU A 734 18.35 -16.72 26.11
N TYR A 735 17.83 -17.81 25.55
CA TYR A 735 18.60 -19.00 25.16
C TYR A 735 18.39 -19.30 23.67
N HIS A 736 18.51 -18.26 22.84
CA HIS A 736 18.17 -18.31 21.41
C HIS A 736 19.33 -18.82 20.55
N THR A 737 19.02 -19.19 19.31
CA THR A 737 19.99 -19.30 18.22
C THR A 737 19.59 -18.37 17.06
N ASP A 738 20.40 -18.36 16.00
CA ASP A 738 20.07 -17.80 14.68
C ASP A 738 18.82 -18.40 14.03
N THR A 739 18.47 -19.62 14.45
CA THR A 739 17.45 -20.52 13.86
C THR A 739 16.24 -20.70 14.77
N THR A 740 16.42 -20.68 16.09
CA THR A 740 15.40 -21.01 17.11
C THR A 740 15.28 -19.95 18.18
N VAL A 741 14.08 -19.84 18.79
CA VAL A 741 13.79 -18.88 19.85
C VAL A 741 13.48 -19.63 21.14
N LYS A 742 14.01 -19.13 22.26
CA LYS A 742 13.69 -19.60 23.61
C LYS A 742 13.84 -18.47 24.62
N PHE A 743 12.72 -17.87 25.04
CA PHE A 743 12.69 -16.96 26.20
C PHE A 743 12.25 -17.75 27.44
N VAL A 744 12.94 -17.57 28.55
CA VAL A 744 12.54 -18.07 29.87
C VAL A 744 12.10 -16.87 30.70
N VAL A 745 10.79 -16.69 30.85
CA VAL A 745 10.16 -15.50 31.46
C VAL A 745 9.73 -15.81 32.89
N LYS A 746 10.08 -14.95 33.84
CA LYS A 746 9.68 -15.05 35.24
C LYS A 746 8.61 -14.04 35.63
N MET A 747 7.68 -14.47 36.47
CA MET A 747 6.52 -13.73 36.93
C MET A 747 6.24 -14.04 38.41
N THR A 748 5.42 -13.22 39.08
CA THR A 748 4.82 -13.63 40.37
C THR A 748 3.65 -14.58 40.13
N GLU A 749 3.41 -15.52 41.03
CA GLU A 749 2.36 -16.55 40.92
C GLU A 749 0.97 -15.95 40.66
N GLU A 750 0.64 -14.83 41.33
CA GLU A 750 -0.57 -14.04 41.09
C GLU A 750 -0.70 -13.55 39.64
N LYS A 751 0.38 -13.01 39.05
CA LYS A 751 0.39 -12.47 37.69
C LYS A 751 0.39 -13.58 36.65
N LEU A 752 1.03 -14.72 36.94
CA LEU A 752 0.99 -15.90 36.07
C LEU A 752 -0.42 -16.49 36.04
N ALA A 753 -1.10 -16.62 37.18
CA ALA A 753 -2.49 -17.06 37.26
C ALA A 753 -3.45 -16.10 36.50
N GLN A 754 -3.26 -14.78 36.65
CA GLN A 754 -4.00 -13.77 35.87
C GLN A 754 -3.71 -13.88 34.36
N ALA A 755 -2.47 -14.17 33.96
CA ALA A 755 -2.08 -14.31 32.56
C ALA A 755 -2.59 -15.62 31.92
N GLU A 756 -2.66 -16.72 32.68
CA GLU A 756 -3.30 -17.97 32.25
C GLU A 756 -4.81 -17.78 32.07
N ALA A 757 -5.49 -17.16 33.04
CA ALA A 757 -6.92 -16.83 32.95
C ALA A 757 -7.26 -15.86 31.80
N ALA A 758 -6.34 -14.95 31.44
CA ALA A 758 -6.48 -14.04 30.29
C ALA A 758 -6.08 -14.65 28.93
N GLY A 759 -5.48 -15.86 28.94
CA GLY A 759 -4.93 -16.56 27.79
C GLY A 759 -3.49 -16.11 27.46
N LEU A 760 -2.50 -16.94 27.79
CA LEU A 760 -1.07 -16.63 27.68
C LEU A 760 -0.65 -16.16 26.27
N HIS A 761 -1.14 -16.80 25.21
CA HIS A 761 -0.90 -16.37 23.82
C HIS A 761 -1.32 -14.92 23.54
N LYS A 762 -2.42 -14.48 24.14
CA LYS A 762 -2.95 -13.12 23.97
C LYS A 762 -2.16 -12.12 24.82
N VAL A 763 -1.80 -12.50 26.04
CA VAL A 763 -0.99 -11.66 26.97
C VAL A 763 0.40 -11.39 26.37
N PHE A 764 1.11 -12.44 25.95
CA PHE A 764 2.44 -12.34 25.36
C PHE A 764 2.43 -11.96 23.86
N LYS A 765 1.29 -11.60 23.28
CA LYS A 765 1.14 -11.24 21.85
C LYS A 765 1.65 -12.31 20.87
N LEU A 766 1.62 -13.59 21.27
CA LEU A 766 2.03 -14.75 20.46
C LEU A 766 0.93 -15.20 19.48
N GLN A 767 0.11 -14.27 18.99
CA GLN A 767 -0.94 -14.51 17.99
C GLN A 767 -1.00 -13.34 17.01
N THR A 768 -0.72 -13.64 15.74
CA THR A 768 -0.75 -12.67 14.63
C THR A 768 -1.82 -13.05 13.63
N SER A 769 -2.72 -12.12 13.28
CA SER A 769 -3.73 -12.34 12.25
C SER A 769 -3.16 -12.13 10.85
N LEU A 770 -3.28 -13.15 10.00
CA LEU A 770 -2.91 -13.14 8.59
C LEU A 770 -4.19 -13.06 7.74
N THR A 771 -4.26 -12.12 6.80
CA THR A 771 -5.45 -11.94 5.93
C THR A 771 -5.06 -11.89 4.46
N CYS A 772 -5.60 -12.80 3.66
CA CYS A 772 -5.28 -13.01 2.24
C CYS A 772 -6.34 -12.35 1.32
N ASN A 773 -6.86 -11.19 1.73
CA ASN A 773 -7.92 -10.46 1.03
C ASN A 773 -7.45 -9.65 -0.20
N SER A 774 -6.17 -9.80 -0.60
CA SER A 774 -5.50 -9.00 -1.63
C SER A 774 -4.47 -9.86 -2.38
N MET A 775 -4.94 -10.98 -2.93
CA MET A 775 -4.15 -11.83 -3.83
C MET A 775 -4.28 -11.24 -5.23
N VAL A 776 -3.31 -10.42 -5.63
CA VAL A 776 -3.33 -9.66 -6.88
C VAL A 776 -2.03 -9.97 -7.62
N LEU A 777 -2.13 -10.43 -8.85
CA LEU A 777 -1.00 -10.89 -9.68
C LEU A 777 -1.22 -10.42 -11.11
N PHE A 778 -0.15 -10.30 -11.89
CA PHE A 778 -0.28 -10.24 -13.34
C PHE A 778 -0.64 -11.62 -13.89
N ASP A 779 -1.61 -11.68 -14.81
CA ASP A 779 -1.86 -12.87 -15.62
C ASP A 779 -0.76 -13.06 -16.69
N HIS A 780 -0.88 -14.13 -17.48
CA HIS A 780 0.07 -14.44 -18.55
C HIS A 780 0.06 -13.44 -19.71
N MET A 781 -0.97 -12.58 -19.82
CA MET A 781 -1.09 -11.50 -20.82
C MET A 781 -0.54 -10.16 -20.31
N GLY A 782 -0.13 -10.08 -19.04
CA GLY A 782 0.34 -8.84 -18.41
C GLY A 782 -0.77 -7.93 -17.87
N CYS A 783 -1.98 -8.44 -17.65
CA CYS A 783 -3.06 -7.70 -16.99
C CYS A 783 -3.13 -8.01 -15.49
N LEU A 784 -3.42 -7.02 -14.63
CA LEU A 784 -3.59 -7.27 -13.19
C LEU A 784 -4.94 -7.92 -12.89
N LYS A 785 -4.90 -9.08 -12.21
CA LYS A 785 -6.07 -9.85 -11.81
C LYS A 785 -6.08 -10.07 -10.29
N LYS A 786 -7.26 -9.90 -9.67
CA LYS A 786 -7.51 -10.23 -8.26
C LYS A 786 -8.13 -11.61 -8.17
N TYR A 787 -7.49 -12.49 -7.40
CA TYR A 787 -7.93 -13.86 -7.13
C TYR A 787 -8.74 -13.92 -5.82
N GLU A 788 -9.78 -14.74 -5.79
CA GLU A 788 -10.65 -14.91 -4.61
C GLU A 788 -10.11 -16.02 -3.70
N THR A 789 -9.58 -17.09 -4.29
CA THR A 789 -9.03 -18.26 -3.59
C THR A 789 -7.64 -18.64 -4.10
N VAL A 790 -6.96 -19.49 -3.33
CA VAL A 790 -5.68 -20.11 -3.72
C VAL A 790 -5.88 -21.17 -4.82
N GLN A 791 -7.07 -21.77 -4.89
CA GLN A 791 -7.41 -22.79 -5.89
C GLN A 791 -7.58 -22.16 -7.27
N ASP A 792 -8.04 -20.91 -7.38
CA ASP A 792 -8.11 -20.17 -8.65
C ASP A 792 -6.71 -19.95 -9.24
N ILE A 793 -5.76 -19.51 -8.40
CA ILE A 793 -4.35 -19.32 -8.75
C ILE A 793 -3.74 -20.63 -9.26
N LEU A 794 -4.03 -21.75 -8.56
CA LEU A 794 -3.53 -23.07 -8.94
C LEU A 794 -4.15 -23.59 -10.26
N LYS A 795 -5.45 -23.35 -10.50
CA LYS A 795 -6.14 -23.76 -11.74
C LYS A 795 -5.61 -23.01 -12.95
N GLU A 796 -5.55 -21.68 -12.89
CA GLU A 796 -5.06 -20.87 -14.02
C GLU A 796 -3.57 -21.10 -14.33
N PHE A 797 -2.75 -21.38 -13.30
CA PHE A 797 -1.38 -21.85 -13.51
C PHE A 797 -1.34 -23.25 -14.16
N PHE A 798 -2.19 -24.17 -13.72
CA PHE A 798 -2.18 -25.56 -14.19
C PHE A 798 -2.53 -25.67 -15.68
N ASP A 799 -3.58 -24.97 -16.11
CA ASP A 799 -4.04 -25.01 -17.50
C ASP A 799 -2.96 -24.47 -18.46
N LEU A 800 -2.32 -23.36 -18.08
CA LEU A 800 -1.18 -22.79 -18.81
C LEU A 800 0.02 -23.76 -18.83
N ARG A 801 0.37 -24.35 -17.67
CA ARG A 801 1.53 -25.26 -17.58
C ARG A 801 1.30 -26.54 -18.37
N LEU A 802 0.09 -27.09 -18.40
CA LEU A 802 -0.26 -28.27 -19.19
C LEU A 802 -0.12 -28.01 -20.69
N ASN A 803 -0.56 -26.83 -21.16
CA ASN A 803 -0.37 -26.39 -22.55
C ASN A 803 1.14 -26.30 -22.90
N TYR A 804 1.94 -25.69 -22.02
CA TYR A 804 3.40 -25.59 -22.21
C TYR A 804 4.11 -26.97 -22.21
N TYR A 805 3.58 -28.00 -21.53
CA TYR A 805 4.08 -29.37 -21.71
C TYR A 805 3.74 -29.98 -23.08
N GLY A 806 2.65 -29.56 -23.72
CA GLY A 806 2.36 -29.88 -25.12
C GLY A 806 3.42 -29.28 -26.06
N LEU A 807 3.62 -27.97 -25.98
CA LEU A 807 4.64 -27.24 -26.74
C LEU A 807 6.07 -27.81 -26.50
N ARG A 808 6.41 -28.15 -25.25
CA ARG A 808 7.66 -28.84 -24.88
C ARG A 808 7.80 -30.21 -25.56
N LYS A 809 6.73 -31.01 -25.61
CA LYS A 809 6.74 -32.32 -26.27
C LYS A 809 6.96 -32.15 -27.78
N GLU A 810 6.29 -31.20 -28.41
CA GLU A 810 6.44 -30.89 -29.85
C GLU A 810 7.86 -30.40 -30.16
N TRP A 811 8.40 -29.48 -29.35
CA TRP A 811 9.77 -29.00 -29.44
C TRP A 811 10.80 -30.12 -29.34
N LEU A 812 10.66 -31.01 -28.34
CA LEU A 812 11.54 -32.18 -28.17
C LEU A 812 11.41 -33.18 -29.33
N ILE A 813 10.21 -33.39 -29.87
CA ILE A 813 9.99 -34.25 -31.04
C ILE A 813 10.65 -33.67 -32.29
N GLY A 814 10.57 -32.35 -32.49
CA GLY A 814 11.28 -31.65 -33.57
C GLY A 814 12.79 -31.77 -33.44
N MET A 815 13.33 -31.45 -32.26
CA MET A 815 14.77 -31.49 -31.97
C MET A 815 15.37 -32.90 -32.13
N LEU A 816 14.76 -33.90 -31.48
CA LEU A 816 15.22 -35.29 -31.57
C LEU A 816 14.98 -35.90 -32.95
N GLY A 817 13.94 -35.44 -33.67
CA GLY A 817 13.74 -35.76 -35.08
C GLY A 817 14.90 -35.27 -35.94
N ALA A 818 15.24 -33.97 -35.83
CA ALA A 818 16.36 -33.38 -36.56
C ALA A 818 17.71 -34.04 -36.20
N GLU A 819 17.99 -34.30 -34.92
CA GLU A 819 19.19 -35.04 -34.50
C GLU A 819 19.23 -36.48 -35.05
N SER A 820 18.11 -37.19 -35.03
CA SER A 820 18.00 -38.55 -35.56
C SER A 820 18.23 -38.59 -37.09
N THR A 821 17.64 -37.65 -37.83
CA THR A 821 17.86 -37.53 -39.29
C THR A 821 19.30 -37.13 -39.61
N LYS A 822 19.92 -36.23 -38.82
CA LYS A 822 21.33 -35.85 -38.95
C LYS A 822 22.26 -37.06 -38.79
N LEU A 823 22.08 -37.83 -37.71
CA LEU A 823 22.84 -39.05 -37.45
C LEU A 823 22.59 -40.13 -38.52
N ASN A 824 21.35 -40.25 -39.02
CA ASN A 824 21.02 -41.16 -40.10
C ASN A 824 21.72 -40.79 -41.42
N ASN A 825 21.75 -39.51 -41.79
CA ASN A 825 22.45 -39.03 -42.98
C ASN A 825 23.98 -39.19 -42.85
N GLN A 826 24.56 -38.97 -41.66
CA GLN A 826 25.98 -39.24 -41.39
C GLN A 826 26.30 -40.74 -41.48
N ALA A 827 25.50 -41.60 -40.84
CA ALA A 827 25.65 -43.06 -40.91
C ALA A 827 25.52 -43.57 -42.36
N ARG A 828 24.52 -43.06 -43.11
CA ARG A 828 24.31 -43.37 -44.54
C ARG A 828 25.53 -42.97 -45.37
N PHE A 829 26.08 -41.78 -45.19
CA PHE A 829 27.25 -41.32 -45.93
C PHE A 829 28.50 -42.18 -45.64
N ILE A 830 28.77 -42.49 -44.37
CA ILE A 830 29.87 -43.37 -43.96
C ILE A 830 29.71 -44.76 -44.59
N LEU A 831 28.52 -45.35 -44.50
CA LEU A 831 28.24 -46.67 -45.08
C LEU A 831 28.32 -46.64 -46.61
N GLU A 832 27.83 -45.60 -47.29
CA GLU A 832 27.99 -45.46 -48.75
C GLU A 832 29.46 -45.25 -49.16
N LYS A 833 30.30 -44.59 -48.34
CA LYS A 833 31.75 -44.49 -48.60
C LYS A 833 32.48 -45.81 -48.38
N ILE A 834 32.19 -46.53 -47.28
CA ILE A 834 32.83 -47.82 -46.97
C ILE A 834 32.47 -48.90 -48.00
N HIS A 835 31.21 -48.96 -48.44
CA HIS A 835 30.77 -49.88 -49.51
C HIS A 835 31.17 -49.42 -50.93
N GLY A 836 32.07 -48.43 -51.07
CA GLY A 836 32.55 -47.92 -52.37
C GLY A 836 31.49 -47.20 -53.22
N LYS A 837 30.27 -47.01 -52.71
CA LYS A 837 29.16 -46.37 -53.43
C LYS A 837 29.35 -44.86 -53.59
N ILE A 838 30.17 -44.22 -52.77
CA ILE A 838 30.58 -42.81 -52.90
C ILE A 838 32.11 -42.71 -53.01
N ALA A 839 32.59 -42.10 -54.08
CA ALA A 839 33.97 -41.64 -54.23
C ALA A 839 34.03 -40.12 -54.01
N ILE A 840 34.80 -39.70 -53.00
CA ILE A 840 35.05 -38.30 -52.64
C ILE A 840 36.45 -37.82 -52.99
N GLU A 841 37.41 -38.72 -53.24
CA GLU A 841 38.76 -38.36 -53.64
C GLU A 841 38.76 -37.52 -54.93
N ASN A 842 39.58 -36.45 -54.91
CA ASN A 842 39.89 -35.58 -56.05
C ASN A 842 38.69 -34.92 -56.77
N LYS A 843 37.55 -34.73 -56.08
CA LYS A 843 36.39 -33.94 -56.55
C LYS A 843 36.37 -32.55 -55.91
N SER A 844 35.81 -31.55 -56.60
CA SER A 844 35.65 -30.22 -56.01
C SER A 844 34.52 -30.20 -54.97
N LYS A 845 34.55 -29.25 -54.03
CA LYS A 845 33.46 -29.08 -53.04
C LYS A 845 32.11 -28.80 -53.71
N ARG A 846 32.08 -28.21 -54.91
CA ARG A 846 30.85 -27.97 -55.68
C ARG A 846 30.26 -29.29 -56.19
N ASP A 847 31.08 -30.16 -56.78
CA ASP A 847 30.64 -31.46 -57.32
C ASP A 847 30.17 -32.39 -56.19
N LEU A 848 30.84 -32.33 -55.03
CA LEU A 848 30.43 -33.06 -53.82
C LEU A 848 29.06 -32.61 -53.30
N ILE A 849 28.81 -31.30 -53.23
CA ILE A 849 27.50 -30.75 -52.85
C ILE A 849 26.43 -31.17 -53.87
N GLN A 850 26.70 -31.07 -55.17
CA GLN A 850 25.76 -31.44 -56.22
C GLN A 850 25.44 -32.94 -56.21
N MET A 851 26.43 -33.79 -55.95
CA MET A 851 26.27 -35.24 -55.75
C MET A 851 25.43 -35.59 -54.50
N LEU A 852 25.58 -34.84 -53.40
CA LEU A 852 24.78 -35.04 -52.19
C LEU A 852 23.31 -34.66 -52.43
N VAL A 853 23.04 -33.54 -53.11
CA VAL A 853 21.67 -33.17 -53.54
C VAL A 853 21.07 -34.24 -54.45
N GLN A 854 21.81 -34.69 -55.48
CA GLN A 854 21.33 -35.73 -56.42
C GLN A 854 21.02 -37.07 -55.74
N ARG A 855 21.65 -37.39 -54.61
CA ARG A 855 21.36 -38.62 -53.84
C ARG A 855 20.29 -38.44 -52.75
N GLY A 856 19.64 -37.28 -52.68
CA GLY A 856 18.65 -36.99 -51.64
C GLY A 856 19.27 -37.07 -50.24
N TYR A 857 20.43 -36.43 -50.04
CA TYR A 857 20.87 -36.04 -48.72
C TYR A 857 20.27 -34.66 -48.41
N GLU A 858 19.72 -34.50 -47.20
CA GLU A 858 19.21 -33.23 -46.73
C GLU A 858 20.36 -32.31 -46.29
N SER A 859 20.14 -31.00 -46.38
CA SER A 859 20.96 -30.01 -45.67
C SER A 859 20.84 -30.22 -44.15
N ASP A 860 21.80 -29.74 -43.34
CA ASP A 860 21.85 -30.00 -41.88
C ASP A 860 20.50 -29.79 -41.20
N PRO A 861 19.76 -30.85 -40.83
CA PRO A 861 18.37 -30.72 -40.42
C PRO A 861 18.24 -30.05 -39.06
N VAL A 862 19.29 -30.09 -38.22
CA VAL A 862 19.33 -29.37 -36.94
C VAL A 862 19.55 -27.87 -37.17
N LYS A 863 20.28 -27.49 -38.22
CA LYS A 863 20.46 -26.09 -38.61
C LYS A 863 19.19 -25.55 -39.25
N ALA A 864 18.63 -26.25 -40.24
CA ALA A 864 17.40 -25.86 -40.92
C ALA A 864 16.19 -25.78 -39.97
N TRP A 865 16.09 -26.71 -39.00
CA TRP A 865 15.06 -26.65 -37.97
C TRP A 865 15.24 -25.47 -37.01
N LYS A 866 16.48 -25.11 -36.64
CA LYS A 866 16.73 -23.89 -35.86
C LYS A 866 16.43 -22.63 -36.65
N GLU A 867 16.92 -22.52 -37.88
CA GLU A 867 16.65 -21.38 -38.77
C GLU A 867 15.15 -21.19 -39.01
N ALA A 868 14.38 -22.28 -39.16
CA ALA A 868 12.92 -22.22 -39.28
C ALA A 868 12.20 -21.79 -37.98
N GLN A 869 12.81 -21.98 -36.81
CA GLN A 869 12.22 -21.67 -35.50
C GLN A 869 12.66 -20.30 -34.98
N GLU A 870 13.88 -19.89 -35.27
CA GLU A 870 14.33 -18.50 -35.17
C GLU A 870 13.48 -17.62 -36.12
N LYS A 871 13.24 -18.07 -37.36
CA LYS A 871 12.33 -17.39 -38.29
C LYS A 871 10.86 -17.38 -37.84
N ALA A 872 10.36 -18.48 -37.28
CA ALA A 872 8.98 -18.50 -36.72
C ALA A 872 8.84 -17.52 -35.54
N ALA A 873 9.86 -17.42 -34.67
CA ALA A 873 9.88 -16.44 -33.59
C ALA A 873 9.99 -15.00 -34.12
N GLU A 874 10.80 -14.74 -35.16
CA GLU A 874 10.84 -13.45 -35.85
C GLU A 874 9.49 -13.10 -36.51
N GLU A 875 8.77 -14.10 -37.05
CA GLU A 875 7.43 -13.92 -37.62
C GLU A 875 6.34 -13.68 -36.55
N GLU A 876 6.42 -14.32 -35.37
CA GLU A 876 5.56 -14.00 -34.22
C GLU A 876 5.88 -12.63 -33.60
N GLU A 877 7.16 -12.22 -33.55
CA GLU A 877 7.56 -10.87 -33.15
C GLU A 877 7.05 -9.81 -34.14
N MET A 878 7.09 -10.10 -35.45
CA MET A 878 6.50 -9.26 -36.51
C MET A 878 4.96 -9.20 -36.47
N GLN A 879 4.26 -10.28 -36.11
CA GLN A 879 2.80 -10.28 -35.94
C GLN A 879 2.34 -9.51 -34.68
N ASN A 880 3.25 -9.14 -33.77
CA ASN A 880 2.98 -8.14 -32.73
C ASN A 880 3.25 -6.70 -33.20
N LEU A 881 3.63 -6.50 -34.47
CA LEU A 881 4.05 -5.25 -35.10
C LEU A 881 3.44 -5.06 -36.51
N ASN A 882 2.28 -5.68 -36.78
CA ASN A 882 1.54 -5.81 -38.03
C ASN A 882 2.06 -5.05 -39.28
N ASP A 883 2.58 -5.87 -40.20
CA ASP A 883 2.56 -5.78 -41.66
C ASP A 883 2.06 -4.49 -42.34
N ASP A 884 2.90 -3.96 -43.23
CA ASP A 884 2.60 -4.10 -44.66
C ASP A 884 3.88 -3.99 -45.53
N ASN A 885 4.60 -5.11 -45.75
CA ASN A 885 5.51 -5.28 -46.90
C ASN A 885 6.06 -6.71 -47.06
N SER A 886 5.70 -7.40 -48.13
CA SER A 886 6.25 -8.71 -48.51
C SER A 886 7.65 -8.59 -49.16
N SER A 887 8.64 -8.07 -48.43
CA SER A 887 10.01 -7.97 -48.91
C SER A 887 10.74 -9.31 -48.81
N SER A 888 10.86 -10.02 -49.93
CA SER A 888 11.55 -11.31 -50.00
C SER A 888 13.07 -11.14 -49.87
N SER A 889 13.58 -11.00 -48.64
CA SER A 889 15.01 -11.00 -48.34
C SER A 889 15.60 -12.40 -48.58
N GLY A 890 15.99 -12.66 -49.83
CA GLY A 890 16.44 -13.98 -50.27
C GLY A 890 17.60 -14.52 -49.42
N SER A 891 17.36 -15.66 -48.76
CA SER A 891 18.35 -16.35 -47.94
C SER A 891 19.49 -16.88 -48.81
N THR A 892 20.60 -16.14 -48.90
CA THR A 892 21.77 -16.47 -49.72
C THR A 892 22.65 -17.61 -49.16
N SER A 893 22.09 -18.50 -48.34
CA SER A 893 22.67 -19.81 -48.03
C SER A 893 22.14 -20.87 -48.99
N GLY A 894 23.03 -21.39 -49.85
CA GLY A 894 22.77 -22.65 -50.54
C GLY A 894 22.83 -23.85 -49.57
N PRO A 895 22.45 -25.07 -50.02
CA PRO A 895 22.39 -26.26 -49.16
C PRO A 895 23.67 -26.51 -48.33
N ASP A 896 23.53 -26.41 -47.01
CA ASP A 896 24.61 -26.62 -46.05
C ASP A 896 24.79 -28.12 -45.78
N PHE A 897 25.87 -28.68 -46.32
CA PHE A 897 26.32 -30.06 -46.10
C PHE A 897 27.57 -30.16 -45.21
N ASN A 898 27.96 -29.08 -44.51
CA ASN A 898 29.19 -29.08 -43.72
C ASN A 898 29.15 -30.13 -42.59
N TYR A 899 27.98 -30.55 -42.12
CA TYR A 899 27.82 -31.64 -41.14
C TYR A 899 28.24 -33.03 -41.65
N ILE A 900 28.32 -33.22 -42.97
CA ILE A 900 28.87 -34.42 -43.62
C ILE A 900 30.31 -34.15 -44.07
N LEU A 901 30.56 -32.99 -44.69
CA LEU A 901 31.85 -32.68 -45.33
C LEU A 901 32.97 -32.35 -44.33
N ASN A 902 32.65 -31.91 -43.11
CA ASN A 902 33.62 -31.62 -42.06
C ASN A 902 33.80 -32.78 -41.06
N MET A 903 33.27 -33.97 -41.36
CA MET A 903 33.50 -35.15 -40.51
C MET A 903 34.98 -35.54 -40.54
N SER A 904 35.54 -35.84 -39.35
CA SER A 904 36.93 -36.30 -39.23
C SER A 904 37.12 -37.62 -39.98
N LEU A 905 38.29 -37.82 -40.60
CA LEU A 905 38.65 -39.10 -41.24
C LEU A 905 38.57 -40.29 -40.27
N TRP A 906 38.72 -40.05 -38.97
CA TRP A 906 38.50 -41.05 -37.91
C TRP A 906 37.06 -41.57 -37.85
N CYS A 907 36.07 -40.87 -38.41
CA CYS A 907 34.69 -41.36 -38.52
C CYS A 907 34.51 -42.50 -39.53
N LEU A 908 35.55 -42.83 -40.31
CA LEU A 908 35.58 -43.97 -41.24
C LEU A 908 36.16 -45.25 -40.60
N THR A 909 36.63 -45.22 -39.34
CA THR A 909 37.07 -46.45 -38.65
C THR A 909 35.86 -47.27 -38.22
N LYS A 910 35.98 -48.60 -38.26
CA LYS A 910 34.89 -49.55 -37.91
C LYS A 910 34.24 -49.21 -36.56
N GLU A 911 35.06 -48.97 -35.54
CA GLU A 911 34.62 -48.60 -34.18
C GLU A 911 33.73 -47.35 -34.19
N LYS A 912 34.12 -46.32 -34.94
CA LYS A 912 33.37 -45.05 -34.99
C LYS A 912 32.11 -45.15 -35.84
N VAL A 913 32.09 -46.03 -36.85
CA VAL A 913 30.87 -46.37 -37.59
C VAL A 913 29.84 -47.06 -36.67
N GLU A 914 30.28 -48.06 -35.91
CA GLU A 914 29.44 -48.78 -34.94
C GLU A 914 28.94 -47.83 -33.83
N GLU A 915 29.77 -46.89 -33.36
CA GLU A 915 29.38 -45.85 -32.41
C GLU A 915 28.31 -44.90 -32.99
N ILE A 916 28.47 -44.41 -34.23
CA ILE A 916 27.51 -43.50 -34.88
C ILE A 916 26.18 -44.21 -35.17
N ILE A 917 26.20 -45.48 -35.59
CA ILE A 917 25.00 -46.30 -35.75
C ILE A 917 24.30 -46.48 -34.40
N LYS A 918 25.05 -46.81 -33.34
CA LYS A 918 24.51 -46.92 -31.98
C LYS A 918 23.92 -45.60 -31.46
N GLN A 919 24.53 -44.45 -31.76
CA GLN A 919 23.98 -43.13 -31.44
C GLN A 919 22.68 -42.85 -32.19
N ARG A 920 22.62 -43.12 -33.50
CA ARG A 920 21.40 -43.03 -34.31
C ARG A 920 20.27 -43.88 -33.72
N ASP A 921 20.57 -45.14 -33.40
CA ASP A 921 19.57 -46.10 -32.92
C ASP A 921 19.09 -45.78 -31.50
N THR A 922 19.97 -45.24 -30.66
CA THR A 922 19.59 -44.68 -29.34
C THR A 922 18.66 -43.49 -29.52
N LYS A 923 19.03 -42.49 -30.35
CA LYS A 923 18.19 -41.30 -30.59
C LYS A 923 16.85 -41.62 -31.26
N GLY A 924 16.83 -42.59 -32.18
CA GLY A 924 15.61 -43.11 -32.79
C GLY A 924 14.69 -43.79 -31.76
N LYS A 925 15.27 -44.53 -30.80
CA LYS A 925 14.53 -45.07 -29.67
C LYS A 925 14.02 -43.95 -28.73
N ASP A 926 14.86 -43.00 -28.35
CA ASP A 926 14.49 -41.87 -27.49
C ASP A 926 13.29 -41.09 -28.07
N LEU A 927 13.32 -40.82 -29.38
CA LEU A 927 12.21 -40.20 -30.13
C LEU A 927 10.95 -41.07 -30.13
N GLY A 928 11.10 -42.39 -30.31
CA GLY A 928 9.99 -43.35 -30.24
C GLY A 928 9.38 -43.47 -28.85
N ASP A 929 10.20 -43.40 -27.80
CA ASP A 929 9.79 -43.46 -26.39
C ASP A 929 9.10 -42.15 -25.98
N LEU A 930 9.64 -40.99 -26.38
CA LEU A 930 9.02 -39.68 -26.18
C LEU A 930 7.66 -39.55 -26.87
N LYS A 931 7.51 -40.07 -28.10
CA LYS A 931 6.23 -40.03 -28.83
C LYS A 931 5.11 -40.75 -28.06
N ARG A 932 5.43 -41.85 -27.36
CA ARG A 932 4.48 -42.65 -26.56
C ARG A 932 4.05 -41.98 -25.24
N LYS A 933 4.89 -41.12 -24.63
CA LYS A 933 4.53 -40.38 -23.40
C LYS A 933 3.50 -39.29 -23.68
N SER A 934 2.53 -39.08 -22.79
CA SER A 934 1.66 -37.90 -22.84
C SER A 934 2.36 -36.66 -22.25
N SER A 935 1.81 -35.46 -22.51
CA SER A 935 2.29 -34.21 -21.92
C SER A 935 2.21 -34.24 -20.38
N SER A 936 1.19 -34.90 -19.82
CA SER A 936 1.01 -35.11 -18.39
C SER A 936 1.98 -36.14 -17.81
N ASP A 937 2.44 -37.14 -18.56
CA ASP A 937 3.47 -38.08 -18.09
C ASP A 937 4.82 -37.38 -17.93
N LEU A 938 5.21 -36.53 -18.89
CA LEU A 938 6.42 -35.70 -18.80
C LEU A 938 6.40 -34.79 -17.55
N TRP A 939 5.22 -34.28 -17.19
CA TRP A 939 5.05 -33.52 -15.95
C TRP A 939 5.15 -34.41 -14.70
N LYS A 940 4.57 -35.61 -14.70
CA LYS A 940 4.70 -36.58 -13.59
C LYS A 940 6.16 -37.00 -13.37
N GLU A 941 6.96 -37.11 -14.43
CA GLU A 941 8.41 -37.38 -14.37
C GLU A 941 9.20 -36.22 -13.76
N ASP A 942 9.02 -34.98 -14.27
CA ASP A 942 9.67 -33.78 -13.71
C ASP A 942 9.32 -33.60 -12.20
N LEU A 943 8.06 -33.82 -11.82
CA LEU A 943 7.59 -33.75 -10.43
C LEU A 943 8.19 -34.85 -9.53
N ALA A 944 8.51 -36.02 -10.08
CA ALA A 944 9.16 -37.09 -9.33
C ALA A 944 10.63 -36.74 -9.06
N ALA A 945 11.37 -36.32 -10.08
CA ALA A 945 12.76 -35.91 -9.96
C ALA A 945 12.94 -34.72 -9.00
N PHE A 946 12.03 -33.74 -9.03
CA PHE A 946 12.05 -32.63 -8.09
C PHE A 946 11.83 -33.05 -6.64
N ILE A 947 10.89 -33.97 -6.36
CA ILE A 947 10.65 -34.46 -4.99
C ILE A 947 11.86 -35.26 -4.48
N GLU A 948 12.46 -36.11 -5.31
CA GLU A 948 13.66 -36.88 -4.92
C GLU A 948 14.82 -35.97 -4.51
N GLU A 949 15.07 -34.89 -5.26
CA GLU A 949 16.13 -33.94 -4.93
C GLU A 949 15.76 -33.03 -3.74
N LEU A 950 14.47 -32.66 -3.59
CA LEU A 950 13.99 -31.92 -2.43
C LEU A 950 14.24 -32.70 -1.12
N GLU A 951 14.02 -34.01 -1.12
CA GLU A 951 14.27 -34.84 0.07
C GLU A 951 15.76 -34.96 0.42
N LYS A 952 16.66 -34.99 -0.58
CA LYS A 952 18.11 -34.93 -0.36
C LYS A 952 18.54 -33.59 0.22
N VAL A 953 18.03 -32.47 -0.32
CA VAL A 953 18.34 -31.13 0.18
C VAL A 953 17.81 -30.93 1.60
N GLU A 954 16.58 -31.34 1.89
CA GLU A 954 16.03 -31.33 3.26
C GLU A 954 16.82 -32.25 4.21
N ALA A 955 17.35 -33.39 3.73
CA ALA A 955 18.21 -34.26 4.54
C ALA A 955 19.54 -33.58 4.87
N GLN A 956 20.24 -33.02 3.86
CA GLN A 956 21.49 -32.31 4.07
C GLN A 956 21.32 -31.11 5.02
N GLU A 957 20.27 -30.30 4.86
CA GLU A 957 19.97 -29.20 5.79
C GLU A 957 19.78 -29.67 7.24
N ARG A 958 19.10 -30.82 7.44
CA ARG A 958 18.92 -31.42 8.77
C ARG A 958 20.24 -31.96 9.33
N GLU A 959 21.07 -32.58 8.51
CA GLU A 959 22.40 -33.07 8.91
C GLU A 959 23.37 -31.94 9.23
N ASP A 960 23.39 -30.86 8.45
CA ASP A 960 24.25 -29.69 8.71
C ASP A 960 23.88 -28.99 10.03
N VAL A 961 22.58 -28.86 10.32
CA VAL A 961 22.09 -28.36 11.61
C VAL A 961 22.56 -29.28 12.75
N LEU A 962 22.37 -30.60 12.64
CA LEU A 962 22.80 -31.56 13.66
C LEU A 962 24.33 -31.60 13.85
N ALA A 963 25.10 -31.51 12.75
CA ALA A 963 26.55 -31.46 12.77
C ALA A 963 27.08 -30.19 13.46
N GLY A 964 26.34 -29.08 13.37
CA GLY A 964 26.57 -27.87 14.16
C GLY A 964 26.36 -28.06 15.67
N MET A 965 25.49 -28.98 16.08
CA MET A 965 25.26 -29.33 17.49
C MET A 965 26.38 -30.25 18.03
N THR A 966 26.91 -31.15 17.21
CA THR A 966 27.99 -32.08 17.60
C THR A 966 29.39 -31.46 17.44
N GLY A 967 29.88 -30.80 18.49
CA GLY A 967 31.19 -30.14 18.48
C GLY A 967 32.37 -31.05 18.07
N LYS A 968 33.09 -30.68 17.01
CA LYS A 968 34.21 -31.46 16.45
C LYS A 968 35.37 -31.60 17.47
N PRO A 969 35.99 -32.79 17.61
CA PRO A 969 37.07 -33.02 18.58
C PRO A 969 38.37 -32.32 18.15
N ILE A 970 38.78 -31.30 18.89
CA ILE A 970 40.03 -30.57 18.66
C ILE A 970 41.21 -31.47 19.10
N LYS A 971 42.03 -31.93 18.14
CA LYS A 971 43.30 -32.62 18.41
C LYS A 971 44.36 -31.63 18.93
N GLY A 972 44.35 -31.36 20.23
CA GLY A 972 45.50 -30.76 20.91
C GLY A 972 46.68 -31.72 20.93
N LYS A 973 47.92 -31.19 20.77
CA LYS A 973 49.13 -31.98 21.02
C LYS A 973 49.27 -32.23 22.53
N VAL A 974 49.46 -33.50 22.90
CA VAL A 974 49.79 -33.99 24.27
C VAL A 974 48.75 -33.61 25.33
N GLY A 975 47.66 -34.39 25.41
CA GLY A 975 46.67 -34.34 26.49
C GLY A 975 45.44 -35.18 26.18
N LYS A 976 44.74 -35.72 27.20
CA LYS A 976 43.47 -36.44 26.99
C LYS A 976 42.45 -35.50 26.31
N PRO A 977 41.70 -35.96 25.28
CA PRO A 977 40.77 -35.10 24.56
C PRO A 977 39.59 -34.68 25.45
N LYS A 978 39.61 -33.43 25.93
CA LYS A 978 38.44 -32.80 26.56
C LYS A 978 37.47 -32.38 25.46
N VAL A 979 36.45 -33.20 25.23
CA VAL A 979 35.25 -32.77 24.49
C VAL A 979 34.58 -31.65 25.31
N LYS A 980 34.66 -30.41 24.82
CA LYS A 980 33.74 -29.37 25.28
C LYS A 980 32.36 -29.71 24.71
N LYS A 981 31.44 -30.21 25.55
CA LYS A 981 30.01 -30.07 25.26
C LYS A 981 29.75 -28.58 25.01
N LEU A 982 29.19 -28.25 23.85
CA LEU A 982 28.57 -26.95 23.66
C LEU A 982 27.30 -26.89 24.52
N HIS A 983 26.94 -25.72 25.03
CA HIS A 983 25.86 -25.53 26.01
C HIS A 983 24.44 -25.62 25.40
N LEU A 984 24.27 -26.37 24.29
CA LEU A 984 23.03 -26.44 23.50
C LEU A 984 21.87 -27.17 24.18
N GLU A 985 22.09 -27.87 25.30
CA GLU A 985 20.99 -28.43 26.09
C GLU A 985 20.10 -27.33 26.70
N GLU A 986 20.62 -26.11 26.89
CA GLU A 986 19.83 -24.98 27.39
C GLU A 986 18.93 -24.32 26.32
N THR A 987 19.26 -24.42 25.02
CA THR A 987 18.52 -23.77 23.93
C THR A 987 17.32 -24.58 23.44
N MET A 988 17.26 -25.88 23.76
CA MET A 988 16.12 -26.75 23.46
C MET A 988 14.95 -26.52 24.45
N PRO A 989 13.68 -26.81 24.06
CA PRO A 989 12.53 -26.75 24.97
C PRO A 989 12.74 -27.65 26.20
N SER A 990 12.30 -27.22 27.39
CA SER A 990 12.41 -28.07 28.57
C SER A 990 11.47 -29.30 28.46
N PRO A 991 11.94 -30.52 28.79
CA PRO A 991 11.13 -31.74 28.63
C PRO A 991 9.99 -31.88 29.67
N PHE A 992 9.86 -30.93 30.60
CA PHE A 992 8.88 -30.94 31.69
C PHE A 992 7.80 -29.85 31.56
N GLY A 993 7.88 -28.96 30.56
CA GLY A 993 6.92 -27.87 30.39
C GLY A 993 5.52 -28.34 29.94
N ARG A 994 4.47 -27.86 30.60
CA ARG A 994 3.08 -28.03 30.14
C ARG A 994 2.84 -27.13 28.93
N ARG A 995 2.79 -27.70 27.73
CA ARG A 995 2.40 -26.98 26.49
C ARG A 995 0.99 -26.40 26.63
N ILE A 996 0.83 -25.13 26.32
CA ILE A 996 -0.49 -24.49 26.22
C ILE A 996 -0.92 -24.52 24.76
N VAL A 997 -2.06 -25.15 24.46
CA VAL A 997 -2.61 -25.21 23.10
C VAL A 997 -3.33 -23.88 22.79
N PRO A 998 -3.04 -23.20 21.67
CA PRO A 998 -3.73 -21.97 21.30
C PRO A 998 -5.23 -22.24 21.03
N GLN A 999 -6.10 -21.58 21.80
CA GLN A 999 -7.55 -21.69 21.65
C GLN A 999 -8.12 -20.63 20.71
N ILE A 1000 -8.97 -21.05 19.77
CA ILE A 1000 -9.79 -20.14 18.98
C ILE A 1000 -11.07 -19.82 19.77
N THR A 1001 -11.18 -18.61 20.30
CA THR A 1001 -12.42 -18.18 20.97
C THR A 1001 -13.56 -17.97 19.96
N SER A 1002 -14.80 -18.25 20.37
CA SER A 1002 -16.00 -17.95 19.57
C SER A 1002 -16.08 -16.46 19.18
N ALA A 1003 -15.61 -15.58 20.05
CA ALA A 1003 -15.48 -14.14 19.78
C ALA A 1003 -14.53 -13.83 18.61
N MET A 1004 -13.40 -14.54 18.48
CA MET A 1004 -12.47 -14.35 17.35
C MET A 1004 -13.09 -14.77 16.01
N LYS A 1005 -13.85 -15.88 15.97
CA LYS A 1005 -14.61 -16.28 14.78
C LYS A 1005 -15.71 -15.26 14.46
N ALA A 1006 -16.50 -14.85 15.46
CA ALA A 1006 -17.56 -13.86 15.28
C ALA A 1006 -17.04 -12.49 14.78
N ASP A 1007 -15.87 -12.03 15.24
CA ASP A 1007 -15.27 -10.80 14.75
C ASP A 1007 -14.64 -10.93 13.35
N ALA A 1008 -14.14 -12.12 12.97
CA ALA A 1008 -13.75 -12.40 11.59
C ALA A 1008 -14.96 -12.35 10.64
N SER A 1009 -16.10 -12.95 11.03
CA SER A 1009 -17.36 -12.89 10.29
C SER A 1009 -17.90 -11.46 10.18
N LYS A 1010 -17.89 -10.68 11.28
CA LYS A 1010 -18.32 -9.26 11.26
C LYS A 1010 -17.46 -8.39 10.34
N LYS A 1011 -16.13 -8.62 10.29
CA LYS A 1011 -15.24 -7.92 9.35
C LYS A 1011 -15.59 -8.24 7.89
N LEU A 1012 -15.88 -9.51 7.59
CA LEU A 1012 -16.26 -9.98 6.25
C LEU A 1012 -17.61 -9.39 5.80
N LEU A 1013 -18.62 -9.39 6.69
CA LEU A 1013 -19.92 -8.73 6.46
C LEU A 1013 -19.78 -7.22 6.26
N LYS A 1014 -18.94 -6.53 7.04
CA LYS A 1014 -18.68 -5.09 6.85
C LYS A 1014 -18.00 -4.78 5.51
N LYS A 1015 -17.19 -5.70 4.98
CA LYS A 1015 -16.59 -5.54 3.65
C LYS A 1015 -17.62 -5.72 2.55
N LYS A 1016 -18.37 -6.84 2.54
CA LYS A 1016 -19.44 -7.09 1.56
C LYS A 1016 -20.48 -5.97 1.50
N LYS A 1017 -20.79 -5.30 2.62
CA LYS A 1017 -21.71 -4.15 2.59
C LYS A 1017 -21.10 -2.92 1.92
N GLY A 1018 -19.80 -2.68 2.08
CA GLY A 1018 -19.08 -1.63 1.34
C GLY A 1018 -18.97 -1.89 -0.16
N ASP A 1019 -18.89 -3.16 -0.57
CA ASP A 1019 -18.88 -3.57 -1.98
C ASP A 1019 -20.31 -3.53 -2.64
N LEU A 1020 -21.37 -3.44 -1.82
CA LEU A 1020 -22.78 -3.37 -2.26
C LEU A 1020 -23.35 -1.94 -2.23
N ASP A 1021 -22.99 -1.12 -1.24
CA ASP A 1021 -23.46 0.28 -1.17
C ASP A 1021 -22.88 1.15 -2.32
N THR A 1022 -21.85 0.68 -3.04
CA THR A 1022 -21.30 1.33 -4.26
C THR A 1022 -21.99 0.93 -5.56
N SER A 1023 -22.70 -0.20 -5.62
CA SER A 1023 -23.40 -0.69 -6.83
C SER A 1023 -24.86 -0.22 -6.92
N ALA A 1024 -25.27 0.71 -6.05
CA ALA A 1024 -26.65 1.19 -5.92
C ALA A 1024 -26.78 2.73 -5.83
N ILE A 1025 -25.97 3.47 -6.59
CA ILE A 1025 -26.20 4.91 -6.82
C ILE A 1025 -27.29 5.04 -7.89
N LYS A 1026 -28.48 5.51 -7.50
CA LYS A 1026 -29.48 6.00 -8.46
C LYS A 1026 -28.94 7.22 -9.20
N LEU A 1027 -29.16 7.26 -10.51
CA LEU A 1027 -29.15 8.50 -11.28
C LEU A 1027 -30.41 9.29 -10.91
N GLU A 1028 -30.24 10.38 -10.17
CA GLU A 1028 -31.20 11.47 -10.10
C GLU A 1028 -30.56 12.64 -10.87
N PHE A 1029 -31.13 12.93 -12.04
CA PHE A 1029 -30.75 14.04 -12.92
C PHE A 1029 -31.84 15.11 -12.78
N ASP A 1030 -31.47 16.30 -12.32
CA ASP A 1030 -32.36 17.47 -12.36
C ASP A 1030 -32.37 18.04 -13.79
N GLU A 1031 -33.46 17.85 -14.53
CA GLU A 1031 -33.70 18.52 -15.82
C GLU A 1031 -34.79 19.61 -15.68
N GLU A 1032 -34.36 20.84 -15.40
CA GLU A 1032 -35.10 22.02 -15.87
C GLU A 1032 -34.57 22.42 -17.26
N PHE A 1033 -35.26 22.02 -18.34
CA PHE A 1033 -35.53 22.87 -19.52
C PHE A 1033 -36.55 22.18 -20.45
N GLY A 1034 -37.62 22.89 -20.83
CA GLY A 1034 -38.76 22.29 -21.53
C GLY A 1034 -38.69 22.33 -23.07
N GLY A 1035 -39.24 21.30 -23.71
CA GLY A 1035 -39.50 21.22 -25.15
C GLY A 1035 -40.66 20.26 -25.46
N THR A 1036 -41.50 20.58 -26.44
CA THR A 1036 -42.73 19.82 -26.76
C THR A 1036 -42.49 18.63 -27.70
N PRO A 1037 -43.31 17.55 -27.62
CA PRO A 1037 -43.12 16.33 -28.39
C PRO A 1037 -43.65 16.41 -29.83
N ILE A 1038 -43.13 15.53 -30.70
CA ILE A 1038 -43.62 15.20 -32.05
C ILE A 1038 -43.65 13.66 -32.19
N GLU A 1039 -44.49 13.14 -33.10
CA GLU A 1039 -44.96 11.74 -33.16
C GLU A 1039 -44.02 10.76 -33.91
N GLY A 1040 -44.32 9.45 -33.88
CA GLY A 1040 -43.63 8.35 -34.62
C GLY A 1040 -44.13 8.16 -36.07
N PRO A 1041 -44.08 6.97 -36.72
CA PRO A 1041 -43.67 5.60 -36.29
C PRO A 1041 -42.41 5.08 -37.07
N GLY A 1042 -41.99 3.79 -37.09
CA GLY A 1042 -42.33 2.63 -36.25
C GLY A 1042 -42.75 1.34 -37.01
N GLU A 1043 -41.81 0.44 -37.31
CA GLU A 1043 -41.98 -0.96 -37.82
C GLU A 1043 -41.11 -1.90 -36.94
N GLU A 1044 -41.63 -2.95 -36.28
CA GLU A 1044 -41.97 -4.31 -36.74
C GLU A 1044 -40.78 -5.17 -37.26
N LEU A 1045 -40.68 -6.50 -37.08
CA LEU A 1045 -41.03 -7.53 -36.07
C LEU A 1045 -41.03 -8.90 -36.81
N LEU A 1046 -40.65 -10.00 -36.14
CA LEU A 1046 -41.01 -11.43 -36.39
C LEU A 1046 -40.13 -12.33 -35.48
N ASN A 1047 -40.62 -12.83 -34.33
CA ASN A 1047 -41.32 -14.13 -34.11
C ASN A 1047 -40.43 -15.38 -34.34
N THR A 1048 -40.16 -16.24 -33.36
CA THR A 1048 -41.07 -17.26 -32.72
C THR A 1048 -40.31 -17.98 -31.57
N SER A 1049 -40.87 -18.82 -30.64
CA SER A 1049 -42.23 -19.08 -30.09
C SER A 1049 -42.11 -19.93 -28.78
N GLY A 1050 -43.22 -20.46 -28.21
CA GLY A 1050 -43.27 -21.39 -27.04
C GLY A 1050 -43.56 -22.86 -27.43
N PRO A 1051 -44.05 -23.76 -26.53
CA PRO A 1051 -45.30 -23.54 -25.76
C PRO A 1051 -45.53 -24.32 -24.40
N VAL A 1052 -46.72 -24.10 -23.77
CA VAL A 1052 -47.51 -25.06 -22.91
C VAL A 1052 -46.98 -25.34 -21.47
N ILE A 1053 -47.75 -25.62 -20.39
CA ILE A 1053 -49.21 -25.57 -20.04
C ILE A 1053 -49.41 -25.36 -18.50
N LYS A 1054 -50.60 -25.57 -17.90
CA LYS A 1054 -50.95 -25.34 -16.46
C LYS A 1054 -52.13 -26.22 -15.94
N THR A 1055 -52.45 -26.06 -14.63
CA THR A 1055 -53.79 -26.22 -13.94
C THR A 1055 -54.13 -27.59 -13.30
N PRO A 1056 -55.18 -27.73 -12.43
CA PRO A 1056 -56.10 -26.74 -11.81
C PRO A 1056 -56.34 -26.84 -10.26
N LYS A 1057 -57.12 -25.88 -9.70
CA LYS A 1057 -57.84 -25.94 -8.39
C LYS A 1057 -59.37 -26.08 -8.64
N PRO A 1058 -60.22 -26.39 -7.63
CA PRO A 1058 -61.29 -25.42 -7.32
C PRO A 1058 -61.90 -25.38 -5.88
N LYS A 1059 -62.18 -24.15 -5.37
CA LYS A 1059 -63.45 -23.66 -4.75
C LYS A 1059 -63.93 -24.27 -3.39
N ARG A 1060 -64.88 -23.72 -2.60
CA ARG A 1060 -65.89 -22.60 -2.60
C ARG A 1060 -66.29 -22.33 -1.10
N GLU A 1061 -66.97 -21.31 -0.55
CA GLU A 1061 -67.46 -19.90 -0.76
C GLU A 1061 -67.63 -19.29 0.69
N LYS A 1062 -68.34 -18.22 1.15
CA LYS A 1062 -69.26 -17.16 0.67
C LYS A 1062 -69.36 -16.00 1.73
N LYS A 1063 -69.73 -14.77 1.28
CA LYS A 1063 -70.66 -13.70 1.80
C LYS A 1063 -71.28 -13.74 3.23
N GLU A 1064 -71.71 -12.66 3.91
CA GLU A 1064 -71.64 -11.14 3.88
C GLU A 1064 -72.65 -10.58 4.95
N PRO A 1065 -72.97 -9.26 5.07
CA PRO A 1065 -72.24 -7.98 4.90
C PRO A 1065 -72.12 -7.24 6.28
N GLY A 1066 -71.78 -5.96 6.51
CA GLY A 1066 -71.43 -4.71 5.78
C GLY A 1066 -71.31 -3.59 6.86
N ASP A 1067 -71.11 -2.28 6.64
CA ASP A 1067 -70.67 -1.39 5.54
C ASP A 1067 -70.44 0.01 6.20
N GLY A 1068 -69.56 0.94 5.80
CA GLY A 1068 -68.52 0.98 4.76
C GLY A 1068 -67.77 2.34 4.77
N GLY A 1069 -66.67 2.44 4.01
CA GLY A 1069 -65.94 3.70 3.70
C GLY A 1069 -65.07 4.33 4.80
N GLY A 1070 -63.88 4.89 4.54
CA GLY A 1070 -63.10 4.95 3.29
C GLY A 1070 -61.75 5.69 3.49
N GLY A 1071 -60.76 5.45 2.61
CA GLY A 1071 -59.40 6.04 2.69
C GLY A 1071 -58.39 5.12 3.42
N SER A 1072 -57.66 4.24 2.73
CA SER A 1072 -56.46 4.51 1.91
C SER A 1072 -55.21 4.81 2.76
N LEU A 1073 -54.41 3.79 3.14
CA LEU A 1073 -53.13 3.36 2.49
C LEU A 1073 -51.94 4.29 2.88
N VAL A 1074 -50.71 3.84 3.22
CA VAL A 1074 -49.96 2.55 3.17
C VAL A 1074 -49.12 2.50 4.49
N LEU A 1075 -49.06 1.46 5.34
CA LEU A 1075 -48.26 0.20 5.27
C LEU A 1075 -46.75 0.42 4.97
N PHE A 1076 -45.72 -0.31 5.44
CA PHE A 1076 -45.49 -1.51 6.29
C PHE A 1076 -44.56 -1.11 7.48
N TRP A 1077 -44.49 -1.73 8.69
CA TRP A 1077 -44.06 -3.11 9.07
C TRP A 1077 -42.63 -3.46 8.60
N HIS A 1078 -41.71 -4.14 9.32
CA HIS A 1078 -41.60 -4.80 10.65
C HIS A 1078 -40.10 -4.71 11.08
N SER A 1079 -39.59 -4.75 12.33
CA SER A 1079 -40.03 -5.16 13.69
C SER A 1079 -39.76 -6.63 14.09
N VAL A 1080 -39.29 -6.85 15.36
CA VAL A 1080 -39.14 -8.14 16.12
C VAL A 1080 -37.98 -9.07 15.63
N ALA A 1081 -37.23 -9.90 16.38
CA ALA A 1081 -37.04 -10.31 17.81
C ALA A 1081 -35.49 -10.44 18.12
N LEU A 1082 -34.93 -10.55 19.34
CA LEU A 1082 -35.04 -11.54 20.45
C LEU A 1082 -34.72 -13.01 20.03
N MET A 1083 -34.18 -13.93 20.85
CA MET A 1083 -33.97 -14.02 22.33
C MET A 1083 -32.54 -14.60 22.63
N MET A 1084 -32.11 -15.45 23.60
CA MET A 1084 -32.57 -16.19 24.82
C MET A 1084 -31.29 -16.46 25.70
N LEU A 1085 -31.30 -16.41 27.05
CA LEU A 1085 -31.43 -17.49 28.09
C LEU A 1085 -30.22 -18.45 28.32
N PRO A 1086 -30.05 -19.11 29.52
CA PRO A 1086 -31.06 -19.44 30.55
C PRO A 1086 -30.80 -19.11 32.04
N ASP A 1087 -31.90 -19.02 32.80
CA ASP A 1087 -32.21 -19.54 34.18
C ASP A 1087 -31.32 -19.22 35.42
N LEU A 1088 -31.80 -19.22 36.69
CA LEU A 1088 -33.03 -19.84 37.29
C LEU A 1088 -33.49 -19.13 38.61
N SER A 1089 -34.80 -19.22 38.92
CA SER A 1089 -35.48 -19.17 40.26
C SER A 1089 -35.71 -17.85 41.06
N ASN A 1090 -37.00 -17.64 41.40
CA ASN A 1090 -37.66 -17.25 42.69
C ASN A 1090 -37.16 -16.01 43.49
N ASN A 1091 -37.99 -15.12 44.07
CA ASN A 1091 -39.42 -15.20 44.46
C ASN A 1091 -40.10 -13.79 44.55
N GLU A 1092 -41.44 -13.76 44.58
CA GLU A 1092 -42.33 -12.58 44.78
C GLU A 1092 -42.84 -12.49 46.27
N PRO A 1093 -43.78 -11.60 46.73
CA PRO A 1093 -44.62 -10.59 46.03
C PRO A 1093 -44.80 -9.17 46.67
N ALA A 1094 -45.24 -8.20 45.83
CA ALA A 1094 -46.22 -7.10 46.06
C ALA A 1094 -46.07 -6.07 47.23
N ARG A 1095 -46.42 -4.77 47.07
CA ARG A 1095 -47.76 -4.23 46.66
C ARG A 1095 -47.78 -2.78 46.10
N LYS A 1096 -48.61 -2.56 45.06
CA LYS A 1096 -49.48 -1.38 44.73
C LYS A 1096 -48.84 0.04 44.66
N GLN A 1097 -48.52 0.68 43.53
CA GLN A 1097 -49.37 1.20 42.41
C GLN A 1097 -50.64 2.02 42.82
N PRO A 1098 -51.21 2.97 42.00
CA PRO A 1098 -50.70 3.66 40.76
C PRO A 1098 -51.20 5.13 40.53
N LYS A 1099 -50.99 5.66 39.28
CA LYS A 1099 -51.68 6.81 38.59
C LYS A 1099 -51.30 8.25 39.01
N ARG A 1100 -51.33 9.27 38.13
CA ARG A 1100 -51.50 9.35 36.64
C ARG A 1100 -50.77 10.59 36.08
N ALA A 1101 -50.53 10.60 34.77
CA ALA A 1101 -49.77 11.63 34.05
C ALA A 1101 -50.63 12.76 33.44
N SER A 1102 -49.97 13.87 33.09
CA SER A 1102 -50.34 14.77 31.99
C SER A 1102 -49.07 15.31 31.32
N ILE A 1103 -49.04 15.34 29.99
CA ILE A 1103 -48.04 16.02 29.16
C ILE A 1103 -48.81 16.95 28.23
N ILE A 1104 -48.32 18.18 28.05
CA ILE A 1104 -48.79 19.09 27.00
C ILE A 1104 -47.56 19.54 26.23
N ILE A 1105 -47.59 19.37 24.92
CA ILE A 1105 -46.66 19.95 23.96
C ILE A 1105 -47.49 20.90 23.10
N ILE A 1106 -47.03 22.13 22.91
CA ILE A 1106 -47.55 23.06 21.91
C ILE A 1106 -46.35 23.58 21.13
N GLU A 1107 -46.44 23.48 19.82
CA GLU A 1107 -45.44 23.86 18.83
C GLU A 1107 -46.16 24.71 17.79
N LEU A 1108 -45.65 25.92 17.52
CA LEU A 1108 -46.19 26.82 16.50
C LEU A 1108 -45.06 27.63 15.88
N GLU A 1109 -44.94 27.55 14.55
CA GLU A 1109 -44.06 28.40 13.74
C GLU A 1109 -44.83 29.55 13.09
N ASN A 1110 -44.10 30.63 12.81
CA ASN A 1110 -44.21 31.55 11.68
C ASN A 1110 -45.58 31.74 10.98
N GLN A 1111 -46.11 32.97 10.99
CA GLN A 1111 -45.77 33.95 9.93
C GLN A 1111 -46.25 35.38 10.26
N SER A 1112 -45.94 36.33 9.39
CA SER A 1112 -45.98 37.78 9.58
C SER A 1112 -47.22 38.47 8.96
N TRP A 1113 -47.50 39.74 9.33
CA TRP A 1113 -47.50 40.87 8.37
C TRP A 1113 -47.69 42.26 9.02
N PHE A 1114 -46.77 43.18 8.68
CA PHE A 1114 -46.87 44.63 8.45
C PHE A 1114 -47.50 45.69 9.41
N PHE A 1115 -46.73 46.79 9.47
CA PHE A 1115 -47.10 48.22 9.39
C PHE A 1115 -47.32 49.15 10.63
N ARG A 1116 -46.23 49.92 10.87
CA ARG A 1116 -46.12 51.40 10.76
C ARG A 1116 -46.18 52.27 12.04
N ASN A 1117 -45.13 53.09 12.17
CA ASN A 1117 -44.99 54.34 12.95
C ASN A 1117 -45.05 54.24 14.50
N GLY A 1118 -44.12 54.81 15.28
CA GLY A 1118 -42.83 55.43 14.94
C GLY A 1118 -42.39 56.51 15.95
N LYS A 1119 -41.07 56.79 16.03
CA LYS A 1119 -40.43 57.91 16.78
C LYS A 1119 -40.63 57.86 18.32
N ILE A 1120 -39.65 57.52 19.18
CA ILE A 1120 -38.28 58.08 19.33
C ILE A 1120 -38.33 59.61 19.23
N PRO A 1121 -38.13 60.38 20.34
CA PRO A 1121 -36.79 60.44 20.92
C PRO A 1121 -36.66 60.68 22.44
N THR A 1122 -35.47 60.29 22.95
CA THR A 1122 -34.66 60.87 24.05
C THR A 1122 -35.34 61.15 25.41
N ARG A 1123 -34.69 60.79 26.51
CA ARG A 1123 -33.24 60.95 26.77
C ARG A 1123 -32.58 59.71 27.37
#